data_AF-A0A1Q6DK15-F1
#
_entry.id   AF-A0A1Q6DK15-F1
#
_cell.length_a   1.000
_cell.length_b   1.000
_cell.length_c   1.000
_cell.angle_alpha   90.00
_cell.angle_beta   90.00
_cell.angle_gamma   90.00
#
_symmetry.space_group_name_H-M   'P 1'
#
loop_
_entity.id
_entity.type
_entity.pdbx_description
1 polymer ?
#
loop_
_entity_poly.entity_id
_entity_poly.type
_entity_poly.pdbx_seq_one_letter_code
_entity_poly.pdbx_strand_id
1 'polypeptide(L)'
;MLARDLAQFISQNRETVAALFDRYRKSGKTLFLHSDLWDECKVFCREYCAGEYLDSPLAEMISKTQEATVVHPWFCFEVRPRVAHWQYFRFHLETLDVNEITIAEFLRVKESVVGCHSGDWQLEIDLGPFERNFPKMSQTRSIGRGVEYLNRRLSGRLSHDLTRGDELILSFLRVHSHQGVPFMISNQINSVESLQNSLRLAMEHLEKFGEETPWSELAGFLGKIGFEPGWGRTGKRIAENFSLLADILEAPDYRAIEKFFSRIPMIFNIVILSPHGYFGQENVLGLPDTGGQVVYILDQVRALEKEMRRRIHEQGLDVIPRILIVTRLIPEAGETTCDQRVEKVFGTENVHILRVPFRSATGQVIPHWISRFEIWPFLERFAADVKEEIISELGCRPDLIIGNYSDGNLVAYLLSHALGVTQCNIAHALEKTKYLFSALYWRDMEEKYHFSCQFTADLIAMNAADFIITSTYQEIAGSEAIVGQYESYATFTMPGLYRVIDGIDVFDPKFNIVSPGADEDVYFPYFDEERRHGHLHDEISELLFGGADRPDGRGMLADPEKPLLFTMARLDKIKNLTGLVAWYGESERLRSQANLLVVGGAIDPALSSDHEEQAQIRLMHDLFDRYGLDNQVRWLGVRLEKNLSGEIYRYIADRRGAFVQPAFFEAFGLTVIESMASGLPTFATRYGGPLEIIENGVSGFHIDPNHGERAAEIIAEFFEQCETDEAYWHALSQGAINRVQAKYTWARYANRLVSLSCIYGFWKFATNLERQETGRYLEMFYNLQFKRQAATLGVP
;
A
#
# COMPACT_ATOMS: atom_id res chain seq x y z
N MET A 1 17.93 -19.16 -14.64
CA MET A 1 18.46 -19.66 -15.92
C MET A 1 19.97 -19.85 -15.75
N LEU A 2 20.56 -20.91 -16.32
CA LEU A 2 22.02 -21.11 -16.25
C LEU A 2 22.68 -20.37 -17.41
N ALA A 3 23.59 -19.44 -17.12
CA ALA A 3 24.33 -18.66 -18.13
C ALA A 3 25.03 -19.53 -19.21
N ARG A 4 25.35 -20.78 -18.86
CA ARG A 4 25.92 -21.78 -19.77
C ARG A 4 24.96 -22.19 -20.89
N ASP A 5 23.69 -22.39 -20.58
CA ASP A 5 22.69 -22.83 -21.56
C ASP A 5 22.45 -21.72 -22.60
N LEU A 6 22.43 -20.47 -22.12
CA LEU A 6 22.32 -19.28 -22.96
C LEU A 6 23.54 -19.14 -23.88
N ALA A 7 24.77 -19.25 -23.36
CA ALA A 7 25.99 -19.20 -24.16
C ALA A 7 26.06 -20.32 -25.22
N GLN A 8 25.67 -21.55 -24.83
CA GLN A 8 25.61 -22.68 -25.75
C GLN A 8 24.60 -22.42 -26.88
N PHE A 9 23.39 -21.96 -26.54
CA PHE A 9 22.36 -21.63 -27.52
C PHE A 9 22.83 -20.55 -28.52
N ILE A 10 23.47 -19.48 -28.03
CA ILE A 10 23.98 -18.39 -28.87
C ILE A 10 25.05 -18.89 -29.82
N SER A 11 25.96 -19.75 -29.37
CA SER A 11 27.02 -20.30 -30.23
C SER A 11 26.47 -21.15 -31.38
N GLN A 12 25.35 -21.85 -31.15
CA GLN A 12 24.67 -22.67 -32.16
C GLN A 12 23.79 -21.84 -33.11
N ASN A 13 23.34 -20.65 -32.69
CA ASN A 13 22.33 -19.86 -33.40
C ASN A 13 22.77 -18.39 -33.67
N ARG A 14 24.09 -18.16 -33.86
CA ARG A 14 24.66 -16.79 -33.95
C ARG A 14 23.96 -15.87 -34.95
N GLU A 15 23.60 -16.37 -36.13
CA GLU A 15 22.98 -15.55 -37.18
C GLU A 15 21.59 -15.04 -36.76
N THR A 16 20.78 -15.92 -36.20
CA THR A 16 19.44 -15.59 -35.69
C THR A 16 19.51 -14.60 -34.53
N VAL A 17 20.44 -14.82 -33.58
CA VAL A 17 20.65 -13.91 -32.44
C VAL A 17 21.14 -12.54 -32.90
N ALA A 18 22.10 -12.51 -33.83
CA ALA A 18 22.59 -11.26 -34.42
C ALA A 18 21.47 -10.48 -35.11
N ALA A 19 20.60 -11.16 -35.87
CA ALA A 19 19.48 -10.55 -36.56
C ALA A 19 18.46 -9.94 -35.58
N LEU A 20 18.13 -10.65 -34.49
CA LEU A 20 17.25 -10.12 -33.44
C LEU A 20 17.86 -8.90 -32.74
N PHE A 21 19.15 -8.95 -32.38
CA PHE A 21 19.83 -7.84 -31.73
C PHE A 21 19.99 -6.63 -32.65
N ASP A 22 20.25 -6.85 -33.94
CA ASP A 22 20.26 -5.78 -34.94
C ASP A 22 18.88 -5.15 -35.11
N ARG A 23 17.81 -5.94 -35.00
CA ARG A 23 16.43 -5.44 -35.03
C ARG A 23 16.13 -4.53 -33.83
N TYR A 24 16.49 -4.94 -32.62
CA TYR A 24 16.41 -4.06 -31.45
C TYR A 24 17.23 -2.78 -31.65
N ARG A 25 18.46 -2.89 -32.14
CA ARG A 25 19.34 -1.74 -32.42
C ARG A 25 18.73 -0.76 -33.43
N LYS A 26 18.10 -1.27 -34.48
CA LYS A 26 17.45 -0.47 -35.53
C LYS A 26 16.23 0.32 -35.04
N SER A 27 15.65 -0.05 -33.90
CA SER A 27 14.59 0.74 -33.27
C SER A 27 15.06 2.13 -32.80
N GLY A 28 16.38 2.32 -32.63
CA GLY A 28 16.97 3.56 -32.13
C GLY A 28 16.78 3.79 -30.62
N LYS A 29 16.12 2.86 -29.91
CA LYS A 29 15.95 2.93 -28.45
C LYS A 29 17.24 2.54 -27.73
N THR A 30 17.56 3.25 -26.65
CA THR A 30 18.66 2.92 -25.73
C THR A 30 18.18 2.16 -24.50
N LEU A 31 16.91 2.34 -24.12
CA LEU A 31 16.24 1.64 -23.05
C LEU A 31 15.04 0.89 -23.62
N PHE A 32 14.88 -0.36 -23.19
CA PHE A 32 13.79 -1.22 -23.59
C PHE A 32 13.05 -1.70 -22.36
N LEU A 33 11.72 -1.64 -22.42
CA LEU A 33 10.85 -2.27 -21.44
C LEU A 33 10.58 -3.72 -21.81
N HIS A 34 10.02 -4.47 -20.86
CA HIS A 34 9.56 -5.84 -21.08
C HIS A 34 8.71 -6.00 -22.36
N SER A 35 7.70 -5.16 -22.57
CA SER A 35 6.83 -5.21 -23.75
C SER A 35 7.60 -4.94 -25.05
N ASP A 36 8.47 -3.92 -25.07
CA ASP A 36 9.31 -3.61 -26.23
C ASP A 36 10.16 -4.81 -26.66
N LEU A 37 10.70 -5.54 -25.68
CA LEU A 37 11.53 -6.71 -25.93
C LEU A 37 10.70 -7.91 -26.37
N TRP A 38 9.69 -8.27 -25.58
CA TRP A 38 8.96 -9.52 -25.76
C TRP A 38 8.01 -9.49 -26.96
N ASP A 39 7.32 -8.38 -27.20
CA ASP A 39 6.42 -8.26 -28.35
C ASP A 39 7.19 -8.29 -29.66
N GLU A 40 8.31 -7.56 -29.73
CA GLU A 40 9.18 -7.58 -30.90
C GLU A 40 9.83 -8.97 -31.10
N CYS A 41 10.20 -9.67 -30.02
CA CYS A 41 10.68 -11.04 -30.11
C CYS A 41 9.62 -11.98 -30.70
N LYS A 42 8.35 -11.85 -30.29
CA LYS A 42 7.24 -12.63 -30.85
C LYS A 42 6.99 -12.32 -32.32
N VAL A 43 7.11 -11.07 -32.73
CA VAL A 43 6.99 -10.67 -34.14
C VAL A 43 8.16 -11.27 -34.94
N PHE A 44 9.39 -11.09 -34.48
CA PHE A 44 10.59 -11.64 -35.11
C PHE A 44 10.51 -13.16 -35.27
N CYS A 45 10.15 -13.90 -34.22
CA CYS A 45 10.03 -15.36 -34.30
C CYS A 45 8.95 -15.83 -35.29
N ARG A 46 7.84 -15.08 -35.41
CA ARG A 46 6.78 -15.38 -36.40
C ARG A 46 7.26 -15.15 -37.84
N GLU A 47 8.04 -14.10 -38.08
CA GLU A 47 8.53 -13.73 -39.41
C GLU A 47 9.73 -14.58 -39.88
N TYR A 48 10.70 -14.83 -39.00
CA TYR A 48 12.00 -15.39 -39.38
C TYR A 48 12.19 -16.86 -39.04
N CYS A 49 11.38 -17.42 -38.12
CA CYS A 49 11.62 -18.76 -37.60
C CYS A 49 10.36 -19.61 -37.40
N ALA A 50 9.24 -19.24 -38.04
CA ALA A 50 7.96 -19.95 -37.95
C ALA A 50 7.49 -20.27 -36.50
N GLY A 51 7.93 -19.47 -35.51
CA GLY A 51 7.62 -19.68 -34.09
C GLY A 51 8.49 -20.70 -33.35
N GLU A 52 9.38 -21.46 -34.01
CA GLU A 52 10.18 -22.54 -33.39
C GLU A 52 11.10 -22.05 -32.24
N TYR A 53 11.40 -20.75 -32.19
CA TYR A 53 12.36 -20.16 -31.27
C TYR A 53 11.73 -19.53 -30.02
N LEU A 54 10.40 -19.56 -29.89
CA LEU A 54 9.70 -19.00 -28.72
C LEU A 54 9.95 -19.79 -27.43
N ASP A 55 10.33 -21.06 -27.56
CA ASP A 55 10.67 -21.94 -26.43
C ASP A 55 12.20 -22.03 -26.20
N SER A 56 12.99 -21.18 -26.85
CA SER A 56 14.45 -21.17 -26.71
C SER A 56 14.92 -20.53 -25.38
N PRO A 57 16.14 -20.86 -24.88
CA PRO A 57 16.71 -20.18 -23.72
C PRO A 57 16.82 -18.66 -23.86
N LEU A 58 17.05 -18.16 -25.09
CA LEU A 58 17.07 -16.71 -25.35
C LEU A 58 15.67 -16.10 -25.25
N ALA A 59 14.66 -16.74 -25.83
CA ALA A 59 13.27 -16.26 -25.74
C ALA A 59 12.76 -16.31 -24.29
N GLU A 60 13.09 -17.36 -23.54
CA GLU A 60 12.79 -17.44 -22.11
C GLU A 60 13.46 -16.28 -21.35
N MET A 61 14.74 -15.98 -21.62
CA MET A 61 15.45 -14.85 -20.99
C MET A 61 14.76 -13.52 -21.30
N ILE A 62 14.43 -13.28 -22.57
CA ILE A 62 13.75 -12.06 -23.03
C ILE A 62 12.37 -11.93 -22.37
N SER A 63 11.60 -13.02 -22.30
CA SER A 63 10.28 -13.05 -21.64
C SER A 63 10.34 -12.79 -20.13
N LYS A 64 11.49 -13.00 -19.50
CA LYS A 64 11.74 -12.72 -18.08
C LYS A 64 12.51 -11.42 -17.86
N THR A 65 12.91 -10.72 -18.91
CA THR A 65 13.61 -9.44 -18.84
C THR A 65 12.63 -8.35 -18.45
N GLN A 66 12.96 -7.58 -17.41
CA GLN A 66 12.16 -6.42 -16.97
C GLN A 66 12.54 -5.17 -17.76
N GLU A 67 13.84 -4.96 -17.93
CA GLU A 67 14.41 -3.89 -18.75
C GLU A 67 15.71 -4.34 -19.41
N ALA A 68 16.05 -3.69 -20.52
CA ALA A 68 17.36 -3.82 -21.14
C ALA A 68 17.90 -2.46 -21.59
N THR A 69 19.23 -2.34 -21.57
CA THR A 69 19.96 -1.11 -21.88
C THR A 69 20.98 -1.37 -22.97
N VAL A 70 20.99 -0.54 -24.01
CA VAL A 70 21.95 -0.59 -25.11
C VAL A 70 22.88 0.63 -25.04
N VAL A 71 24.18 0.36 -24.84
CA VAL A 71 25.26 1.36 -24.91
C VAL A 71 26.42 0.73 -25.64
N HIS A 72 26.62 1.09 -26.90
CA HIS A 72 27.61 0.45 -27.79
C HIS A 72 29.02 0.36 -27.14
N PRO A 73 29.68 -0.82 -27.15
CA PRO A 73 29.31 -2.06 -27.85
C PRO A 73 28.42 -3.03 -27.06
N TRP A 74 27.84 -2.61 -25.94
CA TRP A 74 27.16 -3.47 -24.98
C TRP A 74 25.63 -3.45 -25.09
N PHE A 75 25.03 -4.61 -24.85
CA PHE A 75 23.60 -4.77 -24.60
C PHE A 75 23.42 -5.50 -23.26
N CYS A 76 22.89 -4.81 -22.26
CA CYS A 76 22.71 -5.32 -20.92
C CYS A 76 21.24 -5.63 -20.64
N PHE A 77 20.96 -6.77 -20.01
CA PHE A 77 19.62 -7.26 -19.69
C PHE A 77 19.48 -7.41 -18.17
N GLU A 78 18.44 -6.82 -17.60
CA GLU A 78 17.98 -7.06 -16.23
C GLU A 78 16.89 -8.13 -16.25
N VAL A 79 17.27 -9.35 -15.89
CA VAL A 79 16.42 -10.53 -15.97
C VAL A 79 15.89 -10.89 -14.59
N ARG A 80 14.59 -11.14 -14.50
CA ARG A 80 13.91 -11.57 -13.29
C ARG A 80 13.29 -12.96 -13.50
N PRO A 81 14.06 -14.05 -13.39
CA PRO A 81 13.54 -15.40 -13.70
C PRO A 81 12.37 -15.83 -12.81
N ARG A 82 12.37 -15.37 -11.56
CA ARG A 82 11.32 -15.61 -10.58
C ARG A 82 11.26 -14.43 -9.60
N VAL A 83 10.18 -14.37 -8.84
CA VAL A 83 9.96 -13.30 -7.85
C VAL A 83 11.18 -13.10 -6.95
N ALA A 84 11.64 -11.86 -6.83
CA ALA A 84 12.75 -11.43 -5.98
C ALA A 84 14.11 -12.05 -6.33
N HIS A 85 14.27 -12.61 -7.53
CA HIS A 85 15.53 -13.17 -7.98
C HIS A 85 15.92 -12.51 -9.30
N TRP A 86 17.10 -11.90 -9.31
CA TRP A 86 17.59 -11.08 -10.41
C TRP A 86 18.90 -11.63 -10.94
N GLN A 87 19.07 -11.56 -12.24
CA GLN A 87 20.30 -11.89 -12.96
C GLN A 87 20.57 -10.78 -13.97
N TYR A 88 21.82 -10.37 -14.09
CA TYR A 88 22.21 -9.28 -14.99
C TYR A 88 23.18 -9.83 -16.03
N PHE A 89 22.84 -9.69 -17.30
CA PHE A 89 23.66 -10.18 -18.39
C PHE A 89 24.15 -9.02 -19.25
N ARG A 90 25.39 -9.11 -19.72
CA ARG A 90 25.98 -8.21 -20.70
C ARG A 90 26.40 -8.97 -21.94
N PHE A 91 25.95 -8.49 -23.08
CA PHE A 91 26.27 -9.00 -24.40
C PHE A 91 27.14 -8.01 -25.17
N HIS A 92 28.16 -8.51 -25.86
CA HIS A 92 28.86 -7.72 -26.86
C HIS A 92 28.11 -7.80 -28.20
N LEU A 93 27.71 -6.67 -28.77
CA LEU A 93 26.86 -6.64 -29.97
C LEU A 93 27.55 -7.24 -31.22
N GLU A 94 28.88 -7.13 -31.32
CA GLU A 94 29.63 -7.69 -32.45
C GLU A 94 30.06 -9.16 -32.25
N THR A 95 30.69 -9.49 -31.11
CA THR A 95 31.18 -10.85 -30.86
C THR A 95 30.09 -11.80 -30.36
N LEU A 96 28.97 -11.29 -29.85
CA LEU A 96 27.88 -12.00 -29.16
C LEU A 96 28.31 -12.75 -27.90
N ASP A 97 29.45 -12.37 -27.32
CA ASP A 97 29.87 -12.93 -26.03
C ASP A 97 28.92 -12.46 -24.92
N VAL A 98 28.44 -13.41 -24.12
CA VAL A 98 27.55 -13.17 -22.98
C VAL A 98 28.28 -13.41 -21.67
N ASN A 99 28.15 -12.47 -20.74
CA ASN A 99 28.68 -12.60 -19.38
C ASN A 99 27.62 -12.19 -18.37
N GLU A 100 27.52 -12.93 -17.26
CA GLU A 100 26.79 -12.45 -16.09
C GLU A 100 27.63 -11.35 -15.41
N ILE A 101 26.98 -10.26 -15.03
CA ILE A 101 27.61 -9.07 -14.43
C ILE A 101 26.96 -8.76 -13.08
N THR A 102 27.65 -7.96 -12.28
CA THR A 102 27.12 -7.49 -10.99
C THR A 102 26.07 -6.41 -11.16
N ILE A 103 25.23 -6.21 -10.12
CA ILE A 103 24.27 -5.10 -10.04
C ILE A 103 24.99 -3.76 -10.26
N ALA A 104 26.13 -3.56 -9.60
CA ALA A 104 26.93 -2.34 -9.70
C ALA A 104 27.39 -2.06 -11.13
N GLU A 105 27.85 -3.09 -11.86
CA GLU A 105 28.25 -2.96 -13.27
C GLU A 105 27.05 -2.65 -14.17
N PHE A 106 25.91 -3.31 -13.98
CA PHE A 106 24.69 -3.05 -14.73
C PHE A 106 24.23 -1.59 -14.56
N LEU A 107 24.15 -1.12 -13.31
CA LEU A 107 23.75 0.25 -13.00
C LEU A 107 24.72 1.29 -13.59
N ARG A 108 26.04 1.02 -13.61
CA ARG A 108 27.02 1.90 -14.27
C ARG A 108 26.79 2.01 -15.78
N VAL A 109 26.45 0.90 -16.44
CA VAL A 109 26.08 0.95 -17.87
C VAL A 109 24.81 1.77 -18.05
N LYS A 110 23.81 1.58 -17.19
CA LYS A 110 22.55 2.34 -17.21
C LYS A 110 22.77 3.84 -17.03
N GLU A 111 23.66 4.26 -16.13
CA GLU A 111 24.04 5.67 -15.92
C GLU A 111 24.62 6.34 -17.17
N SER A 112 25.36 5.59 -17.99
CA SER A 112 25.96 6.13 -19.20
C SER A 112 24.93 6.50 -20.29
N VAL A 113 23.71 5.96 -20.22
CA VAL A 113 22.58 6.34 -21.09
C VAL A 113 22.24 7.83 -20.96
N VAL A 114 22.36 8.37 -19.75
CA VAL A 114 22.08 9.79 -19.47
C VAL A 114 23.34 10.66 -19.46
N GLY A 115 24.43 10.15 -20.05
CA GLY A 115 25.71 10.87 -20.12
C GLY A 115 26.40 11.08 -18.76
N CYS A 116 25.99 10.34 -17.72
CA CYS A 116 26.60 10.42 -16.41
C CYS A 116 27.72 9.37 -16.30
N HIS A 117 28.96 9.84 -16.22
CA HIS A 117 30.10 9.00 -15.89
C HIS A 117 30.44 9.18 -14.42
N SER A 118 29.84 8.33 -13.58
CA SER A 118 30.13 8.27 -12.16
C SER A 118 31.61 7.92 -11.95
N GLY A 119 32.33 8.71 -11.14
CA GLY A 119 33.72 8.41 -10.80
C GLY A 119 33.85 7.11 -9.98
N ASP A 120 35.09 6.63 -9.80
CA ASP A 120 35.36 5.36 -9.11
C ASP A 120 34.82 5.27 -7.66
N TRP A 121 34.49 6.41 -7.05
CA TRP A 121 34.05 6.55 -5.65
C TRP A 121 32.61 7.06 -5.50
N GLN A 122 31.72 6.74 -6.43
CA GLN A 122 30.29 7.04 -6.30
C GLN A 122 29.70 6.34 -5.05
N LEU A 123 28.84 7.04 -4.30
CA LEU A 123 28.15 6.47 -3.14
C LEU A 123 27.27 5.28 -3.57
N GLU A 124 27.54 4.10 -3.01
CA GLU A 124 26.73 2.89 -3.14
C GLU A 124 26.04 2.62 -1.81
N ILE A 125 24.71 2.52 -1.83
CA ILE A 125 23.86 2.16 -0.70
C ILE A 125 23.66 0.64 -0.73
N ASP A 126 24.18 -0.03 0.30
CA ASP A 126 24.10 -1.48 0.47
C ASP A 126 23.71 -1.80 1.92
N LEU A 127 22.47 -2.25 2.11
CA LEU A 127 21.93 -2.65 3.41
C LEU A 127 22.12 -4.13 3.72
N GLY A 128 22.51 -4.95 2.74
CA GLY A 128 22.70 -6.39 2.90
C GLY A 128 23.63 -6.76 4.07
N PRO A 129 24.80 -6.10 4.24
CA PRO A 129 25.71 -6.36 5.35
C PRO A 129 25.09 -6.12 6.75
N PHE A 130 24.15 -5.18 6.86
CA PHE A 130 23.47 -4.84 8.12
C PHE A 130 22.37 -5.86 8.47
N GLU A 131 21.85 -6.59 7.48
CA GLU A 131 20.75 -7.54 7.67
C GLU A 131 21.22 -9.02 7.72
N ARG A 132 22.52 -9.29 7.54
CA ARG A 132 23.11 -10.65 7.44
C ARG A 132 22.75 -11.61 8.58
N ASN A 133 22.56 -11.10 9.79
CA ASN A 133 22.24 -11.90 10.98
C ASN A 133 20.74 -11.96 11.26
N PHE A 134 19.94 -11.17 10.54
CA PHE A 134 18.50 -11.10 10.75
C PHE A 134 17.82 -12.24 9.97
N PRO A 135 16.87 -12.96 10.57
CA PRO A 135 16.26 -14.11 9.91
C PRO A 135 15.36 -13.66 8.76
N LYS A 136 15.66 -14.12 7.54
CA LYS A 136 14.87 -13.85 6.33
C LYS A 136 13.99 -15.04 5.95
N MET A 137 12.91 -14.77 5.25
CA MET A 137 12.13 -15.80 4.56
C MET A 137 12.89 -16.27 3.31
N SER A 138 12.57 -17.45 2.78
CA SER A 138 13.23 -17.97 1.56
C SER A 138 12.26 -18.44 0.47
N GLN A 139 10.96 -18.41 0.76
CA GLN A 139 9.90 -18.92 -0.11
C GLN A 139 9.02 -17.74 -0.54
N THR A 140 8.75 -17.63 -1.84
CA THR A 140 7.94 -16.54 -2.41
C THR A 140 6.56 -16.47 -1.78
N ARG A 141 5.92 -17.63 -1.55
CA ARG A 141 4.61 -17.74 -0.86
C ARG A 141 4.56 -17.19 0.57
N SER A 142 5.74 -16.96 1.19
CA SER A 142 5.84 -16.43 2.55
C SER A 142 5.98 -14.90 2.58
N ILE A 143 6.31 -14.26 1.46
CA ILE A 143 6.43 -12.79 1.39
C ILE A 143 5.12 -12.14 1.86
N GLY A 144 5.23 -11.09 2.68
CA GLY A 144 4.08 -10.42 3.29
C GLY A 144 3.42 -11.20 4.44
N ARG A 145 4.01 -12.30 4.90
CA ARG A 145 3.59 -13.07 6.10
C ARG A 145 4.67 -13.03 7.18
N GLY A 146 5.31 -11.87 7.33
CA GLY A 146 6.46 -11.69 8.20
C GLY A 146 6.19 -12.07 9.66
N VAL A 147 5.03 -11.69 10.22
CA VAL A 147 4.67 -12.04 11.60
C VAL A 147 4.57 -13.55 11.83
N GLU A 148 4.02 -14.32 10.88
CA GLU A 148 3.91 -15.78 11.01
C GLU A 148 5.30 -16.42 11.06
N TYR A 149 6.22 -15.91 10.23
CA TYR A 149 7.60 -16.36 10.20
C TYR A 149 8.33 -16.02 11.50
N LEU A 150 8.17 -14.78 12.00
CA LEU A 150 8.73 -14.35 13.26
C LEU A 150 8.19 -15.18 14.43
N ASN A 151 6.89 -15.40 14.54
CA ASN A 151 6.31 -16.21 15.62
C ASN A 151 6.89 -17.63 15.66
N ARG A 152 7.12 -18.25 14.49
CA ARG A 152 7.79 -19.58 14.42
C ARG A 152 9.24 -19.52 14.87
N ARG A 153 9.98 -18.47 14.50
CA ARG A 153 11.36 -18.26 14.96
C ARG A 153 11.43 -17.97 16.46
N LEU A 154 10.49 -17.19 16.99
CA LEU A 154 10.39 -16.90 18.41
C LEU A 154 10.11 -18.18 19.19
N SER A 155 9.12 -18.97 18.79
CA SER A 155 8.83 -20.30 19.36
C SER A 155 10.09 -21.16 19.40
N GLY A 156 10.80 -21.30 18.28
CA GLY A 156 12.06 -22.06 18.26
C GLY A 156 13.15 -21.50 19.18
N ARG A 157 13.30 -20.17 19.28
CA ARG A 157 14.27 -19.52 20.18
C ARG A 157 13.92 -19.76 21.64
N LEU A 158 12.65 -19.60 22.01
CA LEU A 158 12.14 -19.88 23.36
C LEU A 158 12.36 -21.35 23.74
N SER A 159 12.18 -22.29 22.80
CA SER A 159 12.42 -23.72 23.05
C SER A 159 13.91 -24.10 23.17
N HIS A 160 14.82 -23.43 22.46
CA HIS A 160 16.24 -23.79 22.43
C HIS A 160 17.06 -23.25 23.61
N ASP A 161 16.67 -22.11 24.19
CA ASP A 161 17.31 -21.51 25.36
C ASP A 161 16.23 -21.08 26.36
N LEU A 162 15.57 -22.08 26.96
CA LEU A 162 14.42 -21.94 27.85
C LEU A 162 14.67 -20.90 28.95
N THR A 163 15.85 -20.93 29.57
CA THR A 163 16.20 -19.99 30.65
C THR A 163 16.23 -18.53 30.20
N ARG A 164 16.81 -18.23 29.03
CA ARG A 164 16.81 -16.85 28.50
C ARG A 164 15.48 -16.46 27.88
N GLY A 165 14.74 -17.42 27.34
CA GLY A 165 13.41 -17.19 26.74
C GLY A 165 12.35 -16.83 27.77
N ASP A 166 12.29 -17.57 28.87
CA ASP A 166 11.32 -17.31 29.94
C ASP A 166 11.64 -16.01 30.68
N GLU A 167 12.93 -15.70 30.88
CA GLU A 167 13.37 -14.41 31.43
C GLU A 167 12.95 -13.23 30.55
N LEU A 168 12.96 -13.40 29.23
CA LEU A 168 12.50 -12.39 28.28
C LEU A 168 10.99 -12.14 28.43
N ILE A 169 10.18 -13.21 28.54
CA ILE A 169 8.72 -13.11 28.74
C ILE A 169 8.43 -12.43 30.08
N LEU A 170 9.10 -12.85 31.16
CA LEU A 170 8.97 -12.24 32.48
C LEU A 170 9.31 -10.76 32.44
N SER A 171 10.44 -10.40 31.84
CA SER A 171 10.88 -9.01 31.73
C SER A 171 9.89 -8.17 30.93
N PHE A 172 9.34 -8.73 29.87
CA PHE A 172 8.32 -8.08 29.05
C PHE A 172 7.02 -7.82 29.84
N LEU A 173 6.51 -8.82 30.56
CA LEU A 173 5.30 -8.67 31.37
C LEU A 173 5.46 -7.61 32.48
N ARG A 174 6.68 -7.38 32.98
CA ARG A 174 6.97 -6.38 34.03
C ARG A 174 7.04 -4.93 33.56
N VAL A 175 7.31 -4.69 32.27
CA VAL A 175 7.51 -3.31 31.77
C VAL A 175 6.21 -2.58 31.44
N HIS A 176 5.07 -3.27 31.49
CA HIS A 176 3.78 -2.70 31.12
C HIS A 176 3.16 -1.87 32.25
N SER A 177 2.87 -0.61 31.93
CA SER A 177 2.08 0.28 32.76
C SER A 177 1.37 1.30 31.87
N HIS A 178 0.26 1.86 32.35
CA HIS A 178 -0.41 2.99 31.72
C HIS A 178 -0.69 4.06 32.76
N GLN A 179 -0.26 5.29 32.47
CA GLN A 179 -0.36 6.43 33.40
C GLN A 179 0.19 6.13 34.81
N GLY A 180 1.23 5.30 34.90
CA GLY A 180 1.87 4.92 36.16
C GLY A 180 1.19 3.77 36.92
N VAL A 181 0.08 3.23 36.42
CA VAL A 181 -0.56 2.03 36.96
C VAL A 181 0.05 0.79 36.29
N PRO A 182 0.68 -0.13 37.04
CA PRO A 182 1.25 -1.35 36.48
C PRO A 182 0.15 -2.32 36.03
N PHE A 183 0.43 -3.10 34.98
CA PHE A 183 -0.44 -4.15 34.47
C PHE A 183 0.30 -5.48 34.39
N MET A 184 -0.46 -6.56 34.20
CA MET A 184 0.03 -7.93 34.08
C MET A 184 0.65 -8.45 35.39
N ILE A 185 1.90 -8.13 35.70
CA ILE A 185 2.59 -8.63 36.88
C ILE A 185 3.30 -7.52 37.66
N SER A 186 3.26 -7.65 38.98
CA SER A 186 3.96 -6.76 39.90
C SER A 186 5.41 -7.18 40.13
N ASN A 187 6.17 -6.35 40.85
CA ASN A 187 7.53 -6.66 41.27
C ASN A 187 7.62 -7.82 42.30
N GLN A 188 6.50 -8.34 42.79
CA GLN A 188 6.49 -9.55 43.64
C GLN A 188 6.95 -10.79 42.85
N ILE A 189 6.66 -10.83 41.55
CA ILE A 189 7.12 -11.87 40.64
C ILE A 189 8.47 -11.44 40.06
N ASN A 190 9.55 -11.96 40.62
CA ASN A 190 10.92 -11.55 40.31
C ASN A 190 11.76 -12.62 39.60
N SER A 191 11.24 -13.84 39.48
CA SER A 191 11.86 -14.95 38.76
C SER A 191 10.83 -15.77 37.98
N VAL A 192 11.28 -16.52 36.98
CA VAL A 192 10.43 -17.44 36.21
C VAL A 192 9.77 -18.49 37.12
N GLU A 193 10.52 -19.01 38.09
CA GLU A 193 10.00 -19.95 39.08
C GLU A 193 8.86 -19.35 39.92
N SER A 194 9.01 -18.08 40.35
CA SER A 194 7.93 -17.38 41.06
C SER A 194 6.70 -17.17 40.18
N LEU A 195 6.89 -16.88 38.88
CA LEU A 195 5.81 -16.73 37.92
C LEU A 195 5.04 -18.03 37.74
N GLN A 196 5.72 -19.14 37.49
CA GLN A 196 5.11 -20.47 37.33
C GLN A 196 4.34 -20.90 38.59
N ASN A 197 4.91 -20.64 39.78
CA ASN A 197 4.24 -20.94 41.04
C ASN A 197 2.98 -20.10 41.26
N SER A 198 3.06 -18.78 41.04
CA SER A 198 1.88 -17.90 41.13
C SER A 198 0.82 -18.30 40.11
N LEU A 199 1.21 -18.65 38.89
CA LEU A 199 0.30 -19.05 37.81
C LEU A 199 -0.50 -20.31 38.18
N ARG A 200 0.17 -21.34 38.70
CA ARG A 200 -0.48 -22.56 39.19
C ARG A 200 -1.49 -22.28 40.30
N LEU A 201 -1.09 -21.50 41.31
CA LEU A 201 -1.98 -21.11 42.41
C LEU A 201 -3.19 -20.31 41.93
N ALA A 202 -2.99 -19.45 40.94
CA ALA A 202 -4.06 -18.65 40.35
C ALA A 202 -5.06 -19.53 39.58
N MET A 203 -4.59 -20.48 38.77
CA MET A 203 -5.44 -21.41 38.03
C MET A 203 -6.27 -22.30 38.97
N GLU A 204 -5.67 -22.87 40.03
CA GLU A 204 -6.39 -23.64 41.05
C GLU A 204 -7.43 -22.80 41.82
N HIS A 205 -7.18 -21.50 41.98
CA HIS A 205 -8.12 -20.59 42.62
C HIS A 205 -9.32 -20.30 41.70
N LEU A 206 -9.08 -20.08 40.41
CA LEU A 206 -10.12 -19.75 39.41
C LEU A 206 -11.14 -20.87 39.23
N GLU A 207 -10.75 -22.14 39.39
CA GLU A 207 -11.68 -23.29 39.36
C GLU A 207 -12.80 -23.23 40.40
N LYS A 208 -12.64 -22.41 41.45
CA LYS A 208 -13.61 -22.25 42.54
C LYS A 208 -14.66 -21.16 42.26
N PHE A 209 -14.51 -20.41 41.17
CA PHE A 209 -15.39 -19.30 40.78
C PHE A 209 -16.10 -19.61 39.47
N GLY A 210 -17.16 -18.85 39.17
CA GLY A 210 -17.89 -18.97 37.91
C GLY A 210 -17.12 -18.36 36.74
N GLU A 211 -17.39 -18.83 35.51
CA GLU A 211 -16.77 -18.31 34.29
C GLU A 211 -16.94 -16.77 34.13
N GLU A 212 -18.07 -16.24 34.59
CA GLU A 212 -18.43 -14.82 34.47
C GLU A 212 -18.03 -13.97 35.71
N THR A 213 -17.30 -14.56 36.67
CA THR A 213 -16.86 -13.81 37.86
C THR A 213 -15.96 -12.63 37.43
N PRO A 214 -16.26 -11.38 37.84
CA PRO A 214 -15.53 -10.20 37.40
C PRO A 214 -14.15 -10.10 38.07
N TRP A 215 -13.20 -9.44 37.38
CA TRP A 215 -11.85 -9.17 37.93
C TRP A 215 -11.87 -8.57 39.34
N SER A 216 -12.81 -7.66 39.64
CA SER A 216 -12.92 -7.00 40.95
C SER A 216 -13.06 -7.95 42.13
N GLU A 217 -13.68 -9.11 41.93
CA GLU A 217 -13.84 -10.15 42.97
C GLU A 217 -12.57 -11.01 43.12
N LEU A 218 -11.80 -11.16 42.04
CA LEU A 218 -10.58 -11.99 41.99
C LEU A 218 -9.31 -11.21 42.36
N ALA A 219 -9.31 -9.89 42.16
CA ALA A 219 -8.17 -8.99 42.32
C ALA A 219 -7.51 -9.09 43.70
N GLY A 220 -8.32 -9.28 44.75
CA GLY A 220 -7.80 -9.36 46.13
C GLY A 220 -6.91 -10.58 46.37
N PHE A 221 -7.18 -11.72 45.73
CA PHE A 221 -6.31 -12.90 45.80
C PHE A 221 -5.18 -12.81 44.78
N LEU A 222 -5.51 -12.52 43.51
CA LEU A 222 -4.55 -12.45 42.41
C LEU A 222 -3.45 -11.41 42.66
N GLY A 223 -3.78 -10.25 43.21
CA GLY A 223 -2.81 -9.23 43.59
C GLY A 223 -1.86 -9.65 44.71
N LYS A 224 -2.28 -10.51 45.64
CA LYS A 224 -1.41 -11.03 46.72
C LYS A 224 -0.34 -11.99 46.23
N ILE A 225 -0.57 -12.63 45.09
CA ILE A 225 0.37 -13.54 44.44
C ILE A 225 1.06 -12.86 43.23
N GLY A 226 0.87 -11.54 43.10
CA GLY A 226 1.63 -10.69 42.19
C GLY A 226 1.02 -10.44 40.81
N PHE A 227 -0.24 -10.83 40.56
CA PHE A 227 -0.95 -10.51 39.31
C PHE A 227 -1.73 -9.19 39.41
N GLU A 228 -1.49 -8.31 38.46
CA GLU A 228 -2.16 -7.01 38.29
C GLU A 228 -3.22 -7.08 37.18
N PRO A 229 -4.09 -6.06 37.00
CA PRO A 229 -5.10 -6.06 35.94
C PRO A 229 -4.51 -6.23 34.53
N GLY A 230 -5.33 -6.69 33.57
CA GLY A 230 -4.93 -6.88 32.16
C GLY A 230 -4.99 -8.33 31.66
N TRP A 231 -5.35 -9.29 32.52
CA TRP A 231 -5.50 -10.70 32.14
C TRP A 231 -6.88 -11.07 31.62
N GLY A 232 -7.90 -10.23 31.81
CA GLY A 232 -9.27 -10.57 31.46
C GLY A 232 -10.30 -9.86 32.33
N ARG A 233 -11.45 -9.54 31.75
CA ARG A 233 -12.59 -8.96 32.48
C ARG A 233 -13.31 -9.99 33.35
N THR A 234 -13.35 -11.24 32.89
CA THR A 234 -14.07 -12.36 33.52
C THR A 234 -13.12 -13.50 33.87
N GLY A 235 -13.51 -14.33 34.84
CA GLY A 235 -12.76 -15.52 35.28
C GLY A 235 -12.37 -16.43 34.11
N LYS A 236 -13.28 -16.62 33.14
CA LYS A 236 -13.02 -17.36 31.89
C LYS A 236 -11.86 -16.77 31.10
N ARG A 237 -11.87 -15.47 30.85
CA ARG A 237 -10.81 -14.82 30.05
C ARG A 237 -9.47 -14.84 30.77
N ILE A 238 -9.48 -14.65 32.09
CA ILE A 238 -8.28 -14.76 32.93
C ILE A 238 -7.71 -16.18 32.85
N ALA A 239 -8.56 -17.20 33.04
CA ALA A 239 -8.16 -18.61 32.95
C ALA A 239 -7.58 -18.97 31.58
N GLU A 240 -8.20 -18.51 30.48
CA GLU A 240 -7.67 -18.71 29.13
C GLU A 240 -6.26 -18.11 28.97
N ASN A 241 -6.04 -16.89 29.46
CA ASN A 241 -4.75 -16.21 29.31
C ASN A 241 -3.68 -16.81 30.22
N PHE A 242 -4.05 -17.26 31.43
CA PHE A 242 -3.15 -18.01 32.30
C PHE A 242 -2.77 -19.36 31.70
N SER A 243 -3.73 -20.09 31.12
CA SER A 243 -3.45 -21.33 30.40
C SER A 243 -2.50 -21.09 29.22
N LEU A 244 -2.75 -20.05 28.41
CA LEU A 244 -1.85 -19.71 27.31
C LEU A 244 -0.43 -19.39 27.78
N LEU A 245 -0.28 -18.65 28.88
CA LEU A 245 1.05 -18.37 29.44
C LEU A 245 1.71 -19.64 29.97
N ALA A 246 0.97 -20.51 30.65
CA ALA A 246 1.48 -21.79 31.15
C ALA A 246 1.96 -22.66 29.99
N ASP A 247 1.15 -22.79 28.94
CA ASP A 247 1.50 -23.52 27.72
C ASP A 247 2.77 -22.95 27.07
N ILE A 248 2.93 -21.63 27.01
CA ILE A 248 4.13 -21.00 26.44
C ILE A 248 5.38 -21.30 27.29
N LEU A 249 5.28 -21.23 28.62
CA LEU A 249 6.39 -21.49 29.54
C LEU A 249 6.75 -22.98 29.62
N GLU A 250 5.80 -23.88 29.34
CA GLU A 250 6.02 -25.33 29.31
C GLU A 250 6.53 -25.80 27.93
N ALA A 251 5.84 -25.41 26.86
CA ALA A 251 6.10 -25.82 25.50
C ALA A 251 5.67 -24.74 24.48
N PRO A 252 6.56 -23.79 24.12
CA PRO A 252 6.22 -22.66 23.28
C PRO A 252 5.77 -23.06 21.86
N ASP A 253 4.50 -22.83 21.52
CA ASP A 253 3.96 -22.94 20.16
C ASP A 253 3.72 -21.56 19.53
N TYR A 254 3.96 -21.43 18.22
CA TYR A 254 3.85 -20.15 17.52
C TYR A 254 2.42 -19.58 17.53
N ARG A 255 1.36 -20.42 17.55
CA ARG A 255 -0.03 -19.96 17.61
C ARG A 255 -0.39 -19.53 19.03
N ALA A 256 0.10 -20.23 20.03
CA ALA A 256 -0.07 -19.84 21.43
C ALA A 256 0.59 -18.47 21.69
N ILE A 257 1.83 -18.29 21.22
CA ILE A 257 2.56 -17.01 21.24
C ILE A 257 1.76 -15.91 20.57
N GLU A 258 1.32 -16.11 19.32
CA GLU A 258 0.56 -15.11 18.58
C GLU A 258 -0.72 -14.70 19.32
N LYS A 259 -1.47 -15.69 19.82
CA LYS A 259 -2.72 -15.49 20.55
C LYS A 259 -2.49 -14.80 21.90
N PHE A 260 -1.41 -15.13 22.60
CA PHE A 260 -1.07 -14.52 23.88
C PHE A 260 -0.63 -13.06 23.70
N PHE A 261 0.40 -12.79 22.89
CA PHE A 261 0.92 -11.44 22.71
C PHE A 261 -0.10 -10.49 22.06
N SER A 262 -0.95 -10.98 21.16
CA SER A 262 -2.04 -10.15 20.59
C SER A 262 -3.12 -9.77 21.61
N ARG A 263 -3.20 -10.47 22.74
CA ARG A 263 -4.15 -10.20 23.83
C ARG A 263 -3.57 -9.28 24.91
N ILE A 264 -2.25 -9.11 24.99
CA ILE A 264 -1.64 -8.23 26.00
C ILE A 264 -2.07 -6.78 25.71
N PRO A 265 -2.61 -6.05 26.70
CA PRO A 265 -3.04 -4.68 26.51
C PRO A 265 -1.83 -3.74 26.45
N MET A 266 -1.33 -3.50 25.24
CA MET A 266 -0.14 -2.67 25.00
C MET A 266 -0.41 -1.38 24.22
N ILE A 267 -1.50 -1.35 23.44
CA ILE A 267 -1.76 -0.30 22.48
C ILE A 267 -2.98 0.50 22.96
N PHE A 268 -2.72 1.67 23.56
CA PHE A 268 -3.73 2.60 24.06
C PHE A 268 -3.72 3.91 23.28
N ASN A 269 -2.52 4.40 22.93
CA ASN A 269 -2.30 5.65 22.25
C ASN A 269 -1.62 5.42 20.91
N ILE A 270 -2.31 5.75 19.81
CA ILE A 270 -1.78 5.65 18.44
C ILE A 270 -1.62 7.05 17.85
N VAL A 271 -0.47 7.29 17.22
CA VAL A 271 -0.23 8.49 16.40
C VAL A 271 -0.12 8.05 14.94
N ILE A 272 -0.87 8.70 14.06
CA ILE A 272 -0.89 8.45 12.63
C ILE A 272 -0.43 9.72 11.91
N LEU A 273 0.57 9.62 11.05
CA LEU A 273 1.18 10.77 10.37
C LEU A 273 0.70 10.82 8.93
N SER A 274 0.13 11.95 8.52
CA SER A 274 -0.25 12.26 7.13
C SER A 274 -0.08 13.76 6.85
N PRO A 275 1.16 14.26 6.70
CA PRO A 275 1.44 15.70 6.65
C PRO A 275 0.87 16.44 5.42
N HIS A 276 1.05 15.91 4.22
CA HIS A 276 0.61 16.56 2.99
C HIS A 276 -0.92 16.56 2.78
N GLY A 277 -1.36 17.36 1.79
CA GLY A 277 -2.74 17.45 1.35
C GLY A 277 -3.64 18.24 2.31
N TYR A 278 -4.88 18.44 1.88
CA TYR A 278 -5.96 18.93 2.73
C TYR A 278 -6.58 17.73 3.43
N PHE A 279 -6.06 17.37 4.60
CA PHE A 279 -6.65 16.30 5.39
C PHE A 279 -7.88 16.83 6.12
N GLY A 280 -9.07 16.28 5.93
CA GLY A 280 -10.30 16.76 6.58
C GLY A 280 -11.44 15.79 6.32
N GLN A 281 -12.60 16.05 6.93
CA GLN A 281 -13.74 15.13 6.83
C GLN A 281 -14.77 15.54 5.77
N GLU A 282 -14.85 16.84 5.47
CA GLU A 282 -15.80 17.43 4.53
C GLU A 282 -15.07 18.42 3.62
N ASN A 283 -15.58 18.62 2.40
CA ASN A 283 -15.08 19.58 1.41
C ASN A 283 -13.61 19.44 0.97
N VAL A 284 -12.93 18.34 1.33
CA VAL A 284 -11.51 18.14 1.00
C VAL A 284 -11.25 17.18 -0.17
N LEU A 285 -12.14 16.20 -0.41
CA LEU A 285 -11.91 15.17 -1.44
C LEU A 285 -11.86 15.80 -2.83
N GLY A 286 -10.80 15.48 -3.59
CA GLY A 286 -10.54 16.06 -4.91
C GLY A 286 -9.75 17.37 -4.90
N LEU A 287 -9.40 17.92 -3.72
CA LEU A 287 -8.39 18.98 -3.63
C LEU A 287 -6.98 18.43 -3.93
N PRO A 288 -6.01 19.29 -4.29
CA PRO A 288 -4.63 18.88 -4.56
C PRO A 288 -4.04 18.04 -3.43
N ASP A 289 -3.43 16.91 -3.81
CA ASP A 289 -2.83 15.91 -2.90
C ASP A 289 -3.81 15.26 -1.90
N THR A 290 -5.13 15.46 -2.07
CA THR A 290 -6.17 14.85 -1.23
C THR A 290 -6.96 13.79 -2.01
N GLY A 291 -6.95 12.55 -1.52
CA GLY A 291 -7.66 11.45 -2.17
C GLY A 291 -7.82 10.23 -1.29
N GLY A 292 -7.62 9.04 -1.88
CA GLY A 292 -7.86 7.75 -1.21
C GLY A 292 -7.09 7.54 0.10
N GLN A 293 -5.95 8.22 0.30
CA GLN A 293 -5.22 8.17 1.58
C GLN A 293 -6.03 8.76 2.75
N VAL A 294 -6.76 9.87 2.54
CA VAL A 294 -7.60 10.47 3.59
C VAL A 294 -8.76 9.55 3.92
N VAL A 295 -9.42 8.99 2.89
CA VAL A 295 -10.50 8.01 3.04
C VAL A 295 -10.00 6.77 3.81
N TYR A 296 -8.85 6.23 3.41
CA TYR A 296 -8.21 5.09 4.06
C TYR A 296 -8.00 5.37 5.55
N ILE A 297 -7.38 6.49 5.91
CA ILE A 297 -7.04 6.79 7.30
C ILE A 297 -8.30 7.03 8.13
N LEU A 298 -9.29 7.76 7.61
CA LEU A 298 -10.55 8.00 8.34
C LEU A 298 -11.32 6.70 8.62
N ASP A 299 -11.38 5.79 7.66
CA ASP A 299 -12.08 4.51 7.84
C ASP A 299 -11.24 3.55 8.71
N GLN A 300 -9.90 3.60 8.58
CA GLN A 300 -8.95 2.89 9.44
C GLN A 300 -9.12 3.24 10.92
N VAL A 301 -9.17 4.54 11.27
CA VAL A 301 -9.23 4.94 12.68
C VAL A 301 -10.55 4.58 13.37
N ARG A 302 -11.67 4.61 12.64
CA ARG A 302 -12.98 4.17 13.17
C ARG A 302 -12.94 2.70 13.54
N ALA A 303 -12.39 1.87 12.65
CA ALA A 303 -12.25 0.45 12.91
C ALA A 303 -11.22 0.14 14.00
N LEU A 304 -10.11 0.88 14.03
CA LEU A 304 -9.08 0.74 15.07
C LEU A 304 -9.62 1.10 16.45
N GLU A 305 -10.33 2.22 16.60
CA GLU A 305 -10.91 2.60 17.88
C GLU A 305 -11.86 1.51 18.41
N LYS A 306 -12.75 1.00 17.55
CA LYS A 306 -13.69 -0.07 17.92
C LYS A 306 -12.96 -1.33 18.40
N GLU A 307 -11.93 -1.76 17.67
CA GLU A 307 -11.15 -2.95 18.02
C GLU A 307 -10.31 -2.75 19.28
N MET A 308 -9.66 -1.59 19.44
CA MET A 308 -8.90 -1.23 20.64
C MET A 308 -9.79 -1.24 21.87
N ARG A 309 -10.95 -0.57 21.82
CA ARG A 309 -11.92 -0.55 22.91
C ARG A 309 -12.37 -1.96 23.29
N ARG A 310 -12.71 -2.78 22.29
CA ARG A 310 -13.12 -4.17 22.50
C ARG A 310 -12.02 -4.95 23.23
N ARG A 311 -10.77 -4.87 22.77
CA ARG A 311 -9.63 -5.58 23.40
C ARG A 311 -9.36 -5.11 24.81
N ILE A 312 -9.28 -3.79 25.02
CA ILE A 312 -9.03 -3.21 26.35
C ILE A 312 -10.14 -3.65 27.32
N HIS A 313 -11.40 -3.57 26.88
CA HIS A 313 -12.55 -4.01 27.65
C HIS A 313 -12.47 -5.50 28.01
N GLU A 314 -12.16 -6.37 27.04
CA GLU A 314 -12.01 -7.82 27.24
C GLU A 314 -10.89 -8.18 28.22
N GLN A 315 -9.82 -7.38 28.29
CA GLN A 315 -8.72 -7.59 29.25
C GLN A 315 -9.02 -7.05 30.65
N GLY A 316 -10.22 -6.51 30.89
CA GLY A 316 -10.64 -6.02 32.20
C GLY A 316 -10.09 -4.64 32.54
N LEU A 317 -9.74 -3.85 31.53
CA LEU A 317 -9.31 -2.48 31.68
C LEU A 317 -10.43 -1.53 31.20
N ASP A 318 -10.53 -0.37 31.85
CA ASP A 318 -11.48 0.69 31.50
C ASP A 318 -10.76 1.92 30.91
N VAL A 319 -9.58 1.69 30.31
CA VAL A 319 -8.81 2.74 29.62
C VAL A 319 -9.54 3.13 28.33
N ILE A 320 -9.72 4.43 28.11
CA ILE A 320 -10.27 4.94 26.85
C ILE A 320 -9.09 5.12 25.89
N PRO A 321 -9.02 4.35 24.78
CA PRO A 321 -7.93 4.51 23.82
C PRO A 321 -8.01 5.88 23.15
N ARG A 322 -6.86 6.39 22.69
CA ARG A 322 -6.77 7.67 21.98
C ARG A 322 -6.00 7.50 20.69
N ILE A 323 -6.52 8.08 19.61
CA ILE A 323 -5.84 8.10 18.31
C ILE A 323 -5.72 9.55 17.86
N LEU A 324 -4.50 9.96 17.51
CA LEU A 324 -4.21 11.27 16.93
C LEU A 324 -3.78 11.10 15.48
N ILE A 325 -4.56 11.66 14.55
CA ILE A 325 -4.15 11.82 13.16
C ILE A 325 -3.43 13.17 13.06
N VAL A 326 -2.11 13.14 12.91
CA VAL A 326 -1.30 14.35 12.82
C VAL A 326 -1.05 14.72 11.37
N THR A 327 -1.38 15.97 11.04
CA THR A 327 -1.29 16.53 9.69
C THR A 327 -0.91 18.01 9.77
N ARG A 328 -0.76 18.66 8.61
CA ARG A 328 -0.43 20.08 8.54
C ARG A 328 -1.64 20.96 8.90
N LEU A 329 -1.38 22.05 9.64
CA LEU A 329 -2.30 23.18 9.79
C LEU A 329 -2.09 24.15 8.63
N ILE A 330 -3.16 24.45 7.88
CA ILE A 330 -3.17 25.34 6.73
C ILE A 330 -4.09 26.51 7.06
N PRO A 331 -3.56 27.70 7.43
CA PRO A 331 -4.38 28.88 7.72
C PRO A 331 -5.22 29.36 6.54
N GLU A 332 -4.70 29.29 5.31
CA GLU A 332 -5.42 29.72 4.09
C GLU A 332 -6.18 28.55 3.45
N ALA A 333 -6.91 27.77 4.24
CA ALA A 333 -7.58 26.55 3.79
C ALA A 333 -8.99 26.74 3.20
N GLY A 334 -9.40 27.99 2.96
CA GLY A 334 -10.69 28.30 2.36
C GLY A 334 -11.86 27.84 3.22
N GLU A 335 -12.76 27.03 2.64
CA GLU A 335 -13.98 26.53 3.29
C GLU A 335 -13.77 25.21 4.05
N THR A 336 -12.54 24.69 4.10
CA THR A 336 -12.23 23.44 4.79
C THR A 336 -11.89 23.68 6.26
N THR A 337 -11.87 22.62 7.06
CA THR A 337 -11.47 22.66 8.49
C THR A 337 -9.95 22.57 8.70
N CYS A 338 -9.13 22.68 7.64
CA CYS A 338 -7.69 22.46 7.74
C CYS A 338 -6.92 23.56 8.51
N ASP A 339 -7.59 24.65 8.88
CA ASP A 339 -7.09 25.73 9.74
C ASP A 339 -7.33 25.45 11.25
N GLN A 340 -8.19 24.48 11.58
CA GLN A 340 -8.53 24.13 12.96
C GLN A 340 -7.48 23.21 13.58
N ARG A 341 -6.83 23.63 14.67
CA ARG A 341 -5.78 22.83 15.33
C ARG A 341 -6.24 21.44 15.73
N VAL A 342 -7.46 21.29 16.25
CA VAL A 342 -8.00 19.99 16.69
C VAL A 342 -9.41 19.80 16.15
N GLU A 343 -9.66 18.67 15.52
CA GLU A 343 -10.95 18.30 14.94
C GLU A 343 -11.29 16.86 15.36
N LYS A 344 -12.49 16.63 15.89
CA LYS A 344 -12.94 15.28 16.28
C LYS A 344 -13.40 14.50 15.05
N VAL A 345 -12.98 13.25 14.92
CA VAL A 345 -13.40 12.37 13.81
C VAL A 345 -14.85 11.90 14.01
N PHE A 346 -15.68 12.00 12.98
CA PHE A 346 -17.06 11.55 12.97
C PHE A 346 -17.17 10.04 13.17
N GLY A 347 -18.17 9.63 13.94
CA GLY A 347 -18.41 8.22 14.29
C GLY A 347 -17.42 7.66 15.32
N THR A 348 -16.61 8.50 15.97
CA THR A 348 -15.63 8.08 16.98
C THR A 348 -15.88 8.72 18.35
N GLU A 349 -15.34 8.11 19.41
CA GLU A 349 -15.42 8.68 20.76
C GLU A 349 -14.21 9.56 21.09
N ASN A 350 -12.99 9.10 20.82
CA ASN A 350 -11.73 9.71 21.24
C ASN A 350 -10.64 9.70 20.13
N VAL A 351 -11.06 9.85 18.87
CA VAL A 351 -10.14 10.05 17.74
C VAL A 351 -10.18 11.51 17.30
N HIS A 352 -9.00 12.11 17.16
CA HIS A 352 -8.85 13.52 16.80
C HIS A 352 -7.82 13.70 15.69
N ILE A 353 -8.11 14.61 14.77
CA ILE A 353 -7.13 15.19 13.85
C ILE A 353 -6.42 16.32 14.61
N LEU A 354 -5.09 16.26 14.66
CA LEU A 354 -4.22 17.26 15.27
C LEU A 354 -3.39 17.92 14.16
N ARG A 355 -3.57 19.23 13.99
CA ARG A 355 -2.91 19.99 12.93
C ARG A 355 -1.78 20.83 13.50
N VAL A 356 -0.59 20.66 12.95
CA VAL A 356 0.61 21.42 13.34
C VAL A 356 1.06 22.26 12.14
N PRO A 357 1.31 23.57 12.30
CA PRO A 357 1.70 24.41 11.17
C PRO A 357 3.13 24.13 10.72
N PHE A 358 3.38 24.27 9.41
CA PHE A 358 4.75 24.47 8.94
C PHE A 358 5.22 25.88 9.25
N ARG A 359 6.54 26.00 9.45
CA ARG A 359 7.18 27.24 9.83
C ARG A 359 8.41 27.52 8.98
N SER A 360 8.62 28.79 8.66
CA SER A 360 9.83 29.29 8.02
C SER A 360 11.05 29.12 8.93
N ALA A 361 12.26 29.39 8.43
CA ALA A 361 13.47 29.42 9.27
C ALA A 361 13.35 30.40 10.45
N THR A 362 12.65 31.51 10.27
CA THR A 362 12.41 32.53 11.32
C THR A 362 11.30 32.14 12.30
N GLY A 363 10.56 31.06 12.04
CA GLY A 363 9.47 30.56 12.88
C GLY A 363 8.07 31.06 12.52
N GLN A 364 7.94 31.87 11.47
CA GLN A 364 6.66 32.33 10.97
C GLN A 364 5.88 31.17 10.36
N VAL A 365 4.56 31.12 10.59
CA VAL A 365 3.68 30.09 10.00
C VAL A 365 3.61 30.29 8.49
N ILE A 366 3.73 29.19 7.73
CA ILE A 366 3.50 29.21 6.29
C ILE A 366 2.00 28.99 6.01
N PRO A 367 1.28 30.01 5.50
CA PRO A 367 -0.17 30.01 5.54
C PRO A 367 -0.84 29.25 4.38
N HIS A 368 -0.20 29.21 3.20
CA HIS A 368 -0.73 28.60 1.98
C HIS A 368 -0.39 27.10 1.88
N TRP A 369 -1.17 26.36 1.10
CA TRP A 369 -0.90 24.95 0.77
C TRP A 369 0.44 24.78 0.02
N ILE A 370 1.10 23.65 0.25
CA ILE A 370 2.36 23.27 -0.41
C ILE A 370 2.18 21.86 -0.96
N SER A 371 2.65 21.63 -2.18
CA SER A 371 2.58 20.30 -2.78
C SER A 371 3.38 19.28 -1.97
N ARG A 372 2.92 18.03 -1.96
CA ARG A 372 3.64 16.89 -1.39
C ARG A 372 5.04 16.71 -1.97
N PHE A 373 5.28 17.20 -3.19
CA PHE A 373 6.61 17.19 -3.81
C PHE A 373 7.56 18.26 -3.26
N GLU A 374 7.05 19.33 -2.65
CA GLU A 374 7.84 20.49 -2.20
C GLU A 374 7.98 20.55 -0.67
N ILE A 375 7.43 19.56 0.04
CA ILE A 375 7.25 19.58 1.49
C ILE A 375 8.54 19.31 2.29
N TRP A 376 9.54 18.72 1.66
CA TRP A 376 10.74 18.16 2.28
C TRP A 376 11.50 19.10 3.22
N PRO A 377 11.66 20.41 2.93
CA PRO A 377 12.43 21.33 3.77
C PRO A 377 11.79 21.56 5.15
N PHE A 378 10.48 21.34 5.26
CA PHE A 378 9.71 21.62 6.47
C PHE A 378 9.66 20.43 7.45
N LEU A 379 9.91 19.21 6.98
CA LEU A 379 9.58 17.99 7.71
C LEU A 379 10.39 17.78 8.99
N GLU A 380 11.66 18.18 9.04
CA GLU A 380 12.49 18.05 10.25
C GLU A 380 11.94 18.93 11.38
N ARG A 381 11.67 20.20 11.08
CA ARG A 381 11.09 21.14 12.05
C ARG A 381 9.68 20.73 12.43
N PHE A 382 8.87 20.32 11.46
CA PHE A 382 7.53 19.81 11.71
C PHE A 382 7.54 18.61 12.65
N ALA A 383 8.45 17.65 12.48
CA ALA A 383 8.59 16.52 13.39
C ALA A 383 8.94 16.96 14.83
N ALA A 384 9.79 17.99 14.97
CA ALA A 384 10.11 18.55 16.28
C ALA A 384 8.89 19.22 16.95
N ASP A 385 8.13 20.04 16.21
CA ASP A 385 6.92 20.71 16.70
C ASP A 385 5.83 19.66 17.05
N VAL A 386 5.62 18.68 16.17
CA VAL A 386 4.68 17.56 16.35
C VAL A 386 5.00 16.75 17.61
N LYS A 387 6.27 16.48 17.90
CA LYS A 387 6.67 15.74 19.09
C LYS A 387 6.17 16.40 20.38
N GLU A 388 6.31 17.72 20.49
CA GLU A 388 5.84 18.47 21.66
C GLU A 388 4.31 18.48 21.75
N GLU A 389 3.63 18.68 20.62
CA GLU A 389 2.17 18.70 20.53
C GLU A 389 1.53 17.34 20.88
N ILE A 390 2.10 16.23 20.38
CA ILE A 390 1.65 14.87 20.71
C ILE A 390 1.78 14.60 22.21
N ILE A 391 2.92 14.92 22.81
CA ILE A 391 3.15 14.68 24.24
C ILE A 391 2.17 15.52 25.07
N SER A 392 1.94 16.77 24.67
CA SER A 392 0.97 17.66 25.31
C SER A 392 -0.46 17.09 25.22
N GLU A 393 -0.87 16.64 24.04
CA GLU A 393 -2.22 16.09 23.85
C GLU A 393 -2.41 14.77 24.57
N LEU A 394 -1.49 13.81 24.44
CA LEU A 394 -1.62 12.48 25.03
C LEU A 394 -1.29 12.43 26.54
N GLY A 395 -0.56 13.41 27.06
CA GLY A 395 -0.03 13.42 28.42
C GLY A 395 1.05 12.35 28.69
N CYS A 396 1.44 11.60 27.66
CA CYS A 396 2.43 10.53 27.73
C CYS A 396 2.97 10.23 26.32
N ARG A 397 3.95 9.33 26.22
CA ARG A 397 4.44 8.85 24.92
C ARG A 397 3.37 7.98 24.23
N PRO A 398 3.29 7.99 22.89
CA PRO A 398 2.45 7.05 22.16
C PRO A 398 3.00 5.62 22.25
N ASP A 399 2.11 4.64 22.06
CA ASP A 399 2.47 3.21 22.04
C ASP A 399 2.85 2.75 20.63
N LEU A 400 2.30 3.41 19.62
CA LEU A 400 2.52 3.13 18.20
C LEU A 400 2.53 4.42 17.38
N ILE A 401 3.45 4.49 16.42
CA ILE A 401 3.52 5.53 15.39
C ILE A 401 3.31 4.87 14.03
N ILE A 402 2.34 5.37 13.25
CA ILE A 402 2.04 4.90 11.89
C ILE A 402 2.35 6.02 10.90
N GLY A 403 3.39 5.83 10.08
CA GLY A 403 3.67 6.69 8.93
C GLY A 403 2.77 6.36 7.74
N ASN A 404 2.31 7.38 7.02
CA ASN A 404 1.59 7.23 5.76
C ASN A 404 2.29 8.03 4.67
N TYR A 405 2.52 7.40 3.51
CA TYR A 405 3.25 7.98 2.39
C TYR A 405 4.68 8.42 2.74
N SER A 406 5.44 8.92 1.77
CA SER A 406 6.86 9.24 1.92
C SER A 406 7.15 10.25 3.05
N ASP A 407 6.39 11.34 3.11
CA ASP A 407 6.54 12.42 4.10
C ASP A 407 6.12 11.97 5.50
N GLY A 408 4.97 11.31 5.63
CA GLY A 408 4.51 10.76 6.91
C GLY A 408 5.41 9.65 7.43
N ASN A 409 5.93 8.78 6.55
CA ASN A 409 6.90 7.74 6.91
C ASN A 409 8.24 8.34 7.39
N LEU A 410 8.69 9.43 6.77
CA LEU A 410 9.91 10.11 7.22
C LEU A 410 9.71 10.82 8.57
N VAL A 411 8.58 11.50 8.77
CA VAL A 411 8.24 12.10 10.08
C VAL A 411 8.09 11.01 11.14
N ALA A 412 7.47 9.87 10.81
CA ALA A 412 7.36 8.72 11.69
C ALA A 412 8.75 8.18 12.09
N TYR A 413 9.71 8.12 11.17
CA TYR A 413 11.11 7.76 11.49
C TYR A 413 11.73 8.70 12.53
N LEU A 414 11.62 10.01 12.32
CA LEU A 414 12.18 11.01 13.23
C LEU A 414 11.55 10.93 14.62
N LEU A 415 10.23 10.78 14.69
CA LEU A 415 9.49 10.68 15.95
C LEU A 415 9.75 9.35 16.67
N SER A 416 9.75 8.23 15.95
CA SER A 416 10.04 6.91 16.51
C SER A 416 11.43 6.86 17.10
N HIS A 417 12.42 7.42 16.39
CA HIS A 417 13.79 7.52 16.89
C HIS A 417 13.88 8.40 18.15
N ALA A 418 13.23 9.56 18.15
CA ALA A 418 13.26 10.49 19.28
C ALA A 418 12.53 9.98 20.53
N LEU A 419 11.44 9.22 20.35
CA LEU A 419 10.57 8.76 21.44
C LEU A 419 10.80 7.30 21.86
N GLY A 420 11.54 6.53 21.06
CA GLY A 420 11.76 5.10 21.28
C GLY A 420 10.49 4.26 21.13
N VAL A 421 9.62 4.62 20.17
CA VAL A 421 8.27 4.03 19.99
C VAL A 421 8.24 3.09 18.78
N THR A 422 7.40 2.05 18.79
CA THR A 422 7.24 1.14 17.64
C THR A 422 6.74 1.89 16.40
N GLN A 423 7.36 1.66 15.25
CA GLN A 423 7.04 2.31 13.99
C GLN A 423 6.43 1.32 12.99
N CYS A 424 5.25 1.67 12.47
CA CYS A 424 4.63 1.06 11.30
C CYS A 424 4.71 2.02 10.12
N ASN A 425 5.01 1.54 8.92
CA ASN A 425 4.89 2.32 7.69
C ASN A 425 3.81 1.75 6.77
N ILE A 426 3.06 2.65 6.14
CA ILE A 426 2.13 2.36 5.04
C ILE A 426 2.51 3.29 3.89
N ALA A 427 2.96 2.73 2.76
CA ALA A 427 3.40 3.55 1.64
C ALA A 427 2.24 4.22 0.91
N HIS A 428 1.09 3.54 0.78
CA HIS A 428 -0.04 3.86 -0.13
C HIS A 428 0.33 3.81 -1.61
N ALA A 429 1.43 4.46 -1.99
CA ALA A 429 2.03 4.40 -3.31
C ALA A 429 3.52 4.71 -3.20
N LEU A 430 4.33 4.10 -4.08
CA LEU A 430 5.72 4.47 -4.29
C LEU A 430 5.87 5.13 -5.67
N GLU A 431 6.23 6.41 -5.71
CA GLU A 431 6.19 7.19 -6.97
C GLU A 431 7.18 6.67 -8.02
N LYS A 432 8.28 6.00 -7.60
CA LYS A 432 9.28 5.44 -8.53
C LYS A 432 8.68 4.45 -9.54
N THR A 433 7.62 3.71 -9.18
CA THR A 433 6.95 2.80 -10.11
C THR A 433 5.86 3.46 -10.95
N LYS A 434 5.37 4.63 -10.53
CA LYS A 434 4.35 5.39 -11.28
C LYS A 434 4.97 6.23 -12.38
N TYR A 435 6.17 6.77 -12.14
CA TYR A 435 6.93 7.53 -13.11
C TYR A 435 8.07 6.69 -13.67
N LEU A 436 7.87 6.17 -14.87
CA LEU A 436 8.82 5.27 -15.52
C LEU A 436 10.20 5.92 -15.65
N PHE A 437 11.24 5.18 -15.28
CA PHE A 437 12.64 5.62 -15.29
C PHE A 437 12.92 6.90 -14.46
N SER A 438 12.02 7.31 -13.56
CA SER A 438 12.17 8.51 -12.73
C SER A 438 13.45 8.53 -11.91
N ALA A 439 13.95 7.39 -11.44
CA ALA A 439 15.24 7.34 -10.76
C ALA A 439 16.42 7.61 -11.70
N LEU A 440 16.38 7.12 -12.95
CA LEU A 440 17.45 7.32 -13.93
C LEU A 440 17.46 8.77 -14.44
N TYR A 441 16.29 9.31 -14.76
CA TYR A 441 16.09 10.67 -15.29
C TYR A 441 15.69 11.67 -14.19
N TRP A 442 16.07 11.41 -12.94
CA TRP A 442 15.61 12.20 -11.80
C TRP A 442 15.92 13.69 -11.93
N ARG A 443 17.07 14.04 -12.55
CA ARG A 443 17.49 15.44 -12.76
C ARG A 443 16.53 16.21 -13.65
N ASP A 444 16.02 15.58 -14.70
CA ASP A 444 15.06 16.20 -15.62
C ASP A 444 13.70 16.42 -14.97
N MET A 445 13.43 15.65 -13.90
CA MET A 445 12.20 15.68 -13.13
C MET A 445 12.34 16.48 -11.82
N GLU A 446 13.56 16.93 -11.49
CA GLU A 446 13.88 17.43 -10.16
C GLU A 446 13.18 18.76 -9.87
N GLU A 447 13.12 19.68 -10.84
CA GLU A 447 12.47 20.99 -10.68
C GLU A 447 10.98 20.87 -10.35
N LYS A 448 10.32 19.80 -10.83
CA LYS A 448 8.88 19.61 -10.68
C LYS A 448 8.50 18.68 -9.53
N TYR A 449 9.24 17.59 -9.32
CA TYR A 449 8.83 16.50 -8.43
C TYR A 449 9.76 16.27 -7.25
N HIS A 450 10.98 16.81 -7.29
CA HIS A 450 11.97 16.66 -6.21
C HIS A 450 12.19 15.19 -5.78
N PHE A 451 12.31 14.29 -6.77
CA PHE A 451 12.44 12.85 -6.53
C PHE A 451 13.72 12.49 -5.79
N SER A 452 14.76 13.34 -5.84
CA SER A 452 15.96 13.17 -5.01
C SER A 452 15.62 13.09 -3.52
N CYS A 453 14.77 13.99 -3.02
CA CYS A 453 14.31 13.98 -1.64
C CYS A 453 13.39 12.79 -1.38
N GLN A 454 12.41 12.56 -2.26
CA GLN A 454 11.40 11.53 -2.05
C GLN A 454 11.98 10.12 -2.00
N PHE A 455 12.81 9.74 -2.98
CA PHE A 455 13.39 8.38 -3.01
C PHE A 455 14.39 8.16 -1.89
N THR A 456 15.10 9.21 -1.45
CA THR A 456 15.94 9.15 -0.26
C THR A 456 15.09 8.92 1.00
N ALA A 457 13.99 9.65 1.15
CA ALA A 457 13.06 9.52 2.27
C ALA A 457 12.42 8.12 2.33
N ASP A 458 11.99 7.59 1.18
CA ASP A 458 11.43 6.25 1.06
C ASP A 458 12.43 5.19 1.53
N LEU A 459 13.69 5.25 1.05
CA LEU A 459 14.74 4.31 1.44
C LEU A 459 15.06 4.37 2.94
N ILE A 460 15.11 5.57 3.52
CA ILE A 460 15.33 5.73 4.96
C ILE A 460 14.18 5.09 5.72
N ALA A 461 12.95 5.47 5.38
CA ALA A 461 11.80 5.09 6.17
C ALA A 461 11.47 3.60 6.05
N MET A 462 11.57 3.00 4.85
CA MET A 462 11.32 1.56 4.69
C MET A 462 12.29 0.69 5.50
N ASN A 463 13.52 1.16 5.70
CA ASN A 463 14.53 0.42 6.47
C ASN A 463 14.49 0.73 7.96
N ALA A 464 13.97 1.90 8.35
CA ALA A 464 13.76 2.25 9.75
C ALA A 464 12.53 1.56 10.39
N ALA A 465 11.52 1.21 9.60
CA ALA A 465 10.26 0.67 10.09
C ALA A 465 10.46 -0.63 10.90
N ASP A 466 9.75 -0.76 12.03
CA ASP A 466 9.70 -2.02 12.77
C ASP A 466 8.90 -3.07 11.98
N PHE A 467 7.82 -2.63 11.34
CA PHE A 467 7.06 -3.39 10.35
C PHE A 467 6.42 -2.49 9.29
N ILE A 468 6.12 -3.08 8.14
CA ILE A 468 5.52 -2.43 6.99
C ILE A 468 4.19 -3.13 6.71
N ILE A 469 3.13 -2.34 6.56
CA ILE A 469 1.85 -2.82 6.06
C ILE A 469 1.74 -2.49 4.59
N THR A 470 1.39 -3.50 3.80
CA THR A 470 0.99 -3.35 2.41
C THR A 470 -0.44 -3.83 2.22
N SER A 471 -1.13 -3.31 1.20
CA SER A 471 -2.50 -3.70 0.91
C SER A 471 -2.57 -5.02 0.13
N THR A 472 -1.50 -5.34 -0.62
CA THR A 472 -1.38 -6.51 -1.50
C THR A 472 0.01 -7.12 -1.47
N TYR A 473 0.12 -8.37 -1.92
CA TYR A 473 1.38 -9.03 -2.26
C TYR A 473 2.07 -8.33 -3.43
N GLN A 474 1.28 -7.89 -4.43
CA GLN A 474 1.77 -7.17 -5.62
C GLN A 474 2.56 -5.91 -5.24
N GLU A 475 2.12 -5.18 -4.22
CA GLU A 475 2.82 -4.01 -3.69
C GLU A 475 4.24 -4.36 -3.21
N ILE A 476 4.45 -5.55 -2.63
CA ILE A 476 5.76 -5.98 -2.13
C ILE A 476 6.61 -6.53 -3.28
N ALA A 477 6.17 -7.64 -3.87
CA ALA A 477 7.00 -8.49 -4.75
C ALA A 477 6.35 -8.77 -6.11
N GLY A 478 5.30 -8.02 -6.44
CA GLY A 478 4.69 -8.07 -7.75
C GLY A 478 4.05 -9.43 -8.05
N SER A 479 4.19 -9.86 -9.29
CA SER A 479 3.75 -11.15 -9.80
C SER A 479 4.95 -11.92 -10.36
N GLU A 480 4.72 -13.07 -10.98
CA GLU A 480 5.79 -13.77 -11.69
C GLU A 480 6.38 -12.93 -12.83
N ALA A 481 5.55 -12.15 -13.51
CA ALA A 481 5.94 -11.38 -14.70
C ALA A 481 6.30 -9.92 -14.38
N ILE A 482 5.69 -9.33 -13.35
CA ILE A 482 5.78 -7.89 -13.06
C ILE A 482 6.48 -7.69 -11.73
N VAL A 483 7.46 -6.79 -11.68
CA VAL A 483 8.16 -6.38 -10.45
C VAL A 483 7.22 -5.70 -9.44
N GLY A 484 7.44 -5.96 -8.14
CA GLY A 484 6.71 -5.28 -7.05
C GLY A 484 7.13 -3.83 -6.85
N GLN A 485 6.31 -3.06 -6.13
CA GLN A 485 6.64 -1.65 -5.85
C GLN A 485 7.87 -1.56 -4.93
N TYR A 486 7.84 -2.25 -3.78
CA TYR A 486 9.01 -2.32 -2.88
C TYR A 486 10.18 -3.05 -3.52
N GLU A 487 9.94 -4.16 -4.23
CA GLU A 487 11.00 -4.89 -4.94
C GLU A 487 11.77 -3.98 -5.91
N SER A 488 11.11 -3.02 -6.54
CA SER A 488 11.77 -2.09 -7.44
C SER A 488 12.78 -1.16 -6.73
N TYR A 489 12.71 -1.01 -5.40
CA TYR A 489 13.69 -0.28 -4.58
C TYR A 489 14.85 -1.16 -4.13
N ALA A 490 14.83 -2.47 -4.40
CA ALA A 490 15.94 -3.36 -4.06
C ALA A 490 17.22 -2.92 -4.77
N THR A 491 17.12 -2.56 -6.05
CA THR A 491 18.24 -2.00 -6.81
C THR A 491 17.77 -0.88 -7.73
N PHE A 492 18.51 0.22 -7.79
CA PHE A 492 18.33 1.30 -8.78
C PHE A 492 19.51 2.27 -8.72
N THR A 493 19.55 3.23 -9.65
CA THR A 493 20.54 4.31 -9.63
C THR A 493 19.87 5.66 -9.80
N MET A 494 20.40 6.66 -9.10
CA MET A 494 20.15 8.08 -9.31
C MET A 494 21.47 8.73 -9.78
N PRO A 495 21.69 8.84 -11.10
CA PRO A 495 23.00 9.19 -11.64
C PRO A 495 23.59 10.49 -11.05
N GLY A 496 24.81 10.37 -10.53
CA GLY A 496 25.57 11.40 -9.83
C GLY A 496 25.02 11.84 -8.46
N LEU A 497 24.06 11.11 -7.90
CA LEU A 497 23.64 11.22 -6.50
C LEU A 497 24.11 9.99 -5.71
N TYR A 498 23.54 8.81 -5.96
CA TYR A 498 23.96 7.52 -5.40
C TYR A 498 23.44 6.34 -6.23
N ARG A 499 24.05 5.17 -6.03
CA ARG A 499 23.56 3.86 -6.50
C ARG A 499 23.00 3.07 -5.32
N VAL A 500 21.95 2.30 -5.55
CA VAL A 500 21.36 1.39 -4.57
C VAL A 500 21.60 -0.03 -5.05
N ILE A 501 22.45 -0.75 -4.31
CA ILE A 501 22.86 -2.13 -4.62
C ILE A 501 21.98 -3.12 -3.88
N ASP A 502 21.64 -2.81 -2.62
CA ASP A 502 20.68 -3.55 -1.82
C ASP A 502 19.93 -2.55 -0.94
N GLY A 503 18.76 -2.11 -1.41
CA GLY A 503 17.93 -1.09 -0.78
C GLY A 503 16.82 -1.62 0.10
N ILE A 504 16.28 -2.80 -0.23
CA ILE A 504 15.23 -3.49 0.53
C ILE A 504 15.12 -4.94 0.08
N ASP A 505 14.98 -5.85 1.05
CA ASP A 505 14.72 -7.26 0.80
C ASP A 505 13.24 -7.57 1.03
N VAL A 506 12.54 -7.99 -0.03
CA VAL A 506 11.11 -8.36 0.04
C VAL A 506 10.84 -9.63 0.87
N PHE A 507 11.87 -10.42 1.19
CA PHE A 507 11.80 -11.53 2.12
C PHE A 507 11.98 -11.11 3.59
N ASP A 508 12.14 -9.82 3.86
CA ASP A 508 12.22 -9.32 5.21
C ASP A 508 10.91 -9.57 5.96
N PRO A 509 10.96 -10.13 7.17
CA PRO A 509 9.77 -10.37 7.94
C PRO A 509 9.13 -9.10 8.51
N LYS A 510 9.62 -7.89 8.21
CA LYS A 510 8.92 -6.63 8.51
C LYS A 510 7.69 -6.45 7.62
N PHE A 511 7.64 -7.08 6.44
CA PHE A 511 6.49 -6.98 5.53
C PHE A 511 5.28 -7.82 5.97
N ASN A 512 4.12 -7.17 6.06
CA ASN A 512 2.84 -7.80 6.35
C ASN A 512 1.73 -7.27 5.44
N ILE A 513 1.02 -8.18 4.78
CA ILE A 513 -0.14 -7.81 3.95
C ILE A 513 -1.35 -7.68 4.86
N VAL A 514 -1.89 -6.46 4.98
CA VAL A 514 -3.13 -6.17 5.71
C VAL A 514 -4.02 -5.36 4.79
N SER A 515 -4.87 -6.06 4.04
CA SER A 515 -5.72 -5.42 3.05
C SER A 515 -6.82 -4.58 3.72
N PRO A 516 -7.04 -3.33 3.28
CA PRO A 516 -8.14 -2.50 3.76
C PRO A 516 -9.49 -3.02 3.24
N GLY A 517 -10.58 -2.36 3.64
CA GLY A 517 -11.93 -2.67 3.17
C GLY A 517 -12.67 -1.46 2.61
N ALA A 518 -13.92 -1.70 2.22
CA ALA A 518 -14.91 -0.63 2.01
C ALA A 518 -15.62 -0.33 3.33
N ASP A 519 -16.07 0.91 3.50
CA ASP A 519 -16.92 1.29 4.62
C ASP A 519 -18.27 0.55 4.49
N GLU A 520 -18.52 -0.39 5.41
CA GLU A 520 -19.69 -1.26 5.38
C GLU A 520 -20.99 -0.49 5.54
N ASP A 521 -20.97 0.71 6.14
CA ASP A 521 -22.15 1.57 6.31
C ASP A 521 -22.54 2.28 5.00
N VAL A 522 -21.56 2.54 4.13
CA VAL A 522 -21.73 3.26 2.87
C VAL A 522 -21.88 2.29 1.69
N TYR A 523 -21.06 1.26 1.63
CA TYR A 523 -20.97 0.31 0.51
C TYR A 523 -21.40 -1.08 0.98
N PHE A 524 -22.60 -1.46 0.54
CA PHE A 524 -23.25 -2.71 0.92
C PHE A 524 -24.05 -3.26 -0.27
N PRO A 525 -24.39 -4.56 -0.26
CA PRO A 525 -25.07 -5.19 -1.40
C PRO A 525 -26.35 -4.48 -1.83
N TYR A 526 -26.54 -4.31 -3.14
CA TYR A 526 -27.69 -3.61 -3.72
C TYR A 526 -29.05 -4.17 -3.31
N PHE A 527 -29.14 -5.46 -2.97
CA PHE A 527 -30.37 -6.14 -2.55
C PHE A 527 -30.75 -5.92 -1.08
N ASP A 528 -29.95 -5.18 -0.30
CA ASP A 528 -30.27 -4.82 1.08
C ASP A 528 -31.21 -3.60 1.12
N GLU A 529 -32.49 -3.84 0.80
CA GLU A 529 -33.51 -2.80 0.62
C GLU A 529 -33.73 -1.91 1.85
N GLU A 530 -33.57 -2.46 3.07
CA GLU A 530 -33.79 -1.73 4.32
C GLU A 530 -32.78 -0.58 4.52
N ARG A 531 -31.59 -0.71 3.93
CA ARG A 531 -30.49 0.25 4.07
C ARG A 531 -30.40 1.24 2.91
N ARG A 532 -31.18 1.06 1.84
CA ARG A 532 -31.13 1.90 0.64
C ARG A 532 -31.52 3.35 0.93
N HIS A 533 -30.83 4.29 0.29
CA HIS A 533 -31.14 5.71 0.38
C HIS A 533 -32.12 6.15 -0.72
N GLY A 534 -33.36 5.68 -0.66
CA GLY A 534 -34.38 5.96 -1.69
C GLY A 534 -34.64 7.45 -1.96
N HIS A 535 -34.42 8.32 -0.96
CA HIS A 535 -34.54 9.77 -1.12
C HIS A 535 -33.50 10.39 -2.07
N LEU A 536 -32.39 9.69 -2.36
CA LEU A 536 -31.37 10.13 -3.32
C LEU A 536 -31.69 9.70 -4.76
N HIS A 537 -32.70 8.86 -4.99
CA HIS A 537 -32.95 8.26 -6.31
C HIS A 537 -33.35 9.29 -7.36
N ASP A 538 -34.08 10.34 -6.98
CA ASP A 538 -34.45 11.43 -7.88
C ASP A 538 -33.21 12.24 -8.31
N GLU A 539 -32.33 12.54 -7.35
CA GLU A 539 -31.05 13.21 -7.61
C GLU A 539 -30.15 12.37 -8.51
N ILE A 540 -30.02 11.07 -8.23
CA ILE A 540 -29.25 10.13 -9.05
C ILE A 540 -29.85 10.04 -10.45
N SER A 541 -31.17 9.94 -10.58
CA SER A 541 -31.84 9.89 -11.87
C SER A 541 -31.55 11.13 -12.71
N GLU A 542 -31.60 12.32 -12.11
CA GLU A 542 -31.25 13.58 -12.79
C GLU A 542 -29.76 13.64 -13.16
N LEU A 543 -28.86 13.16 -12.29
CA LEU A 543 -27.43 13.09 -12.59
C LEU A 543 -27.15 12.20 -13.82
N LEU A 544 -27.73 11.01 -13.85
CA LEU A 544 -27.46 9.99 -14.86
C LEU A 544 -28.21 10.23 -16.18
N PHE A 545 -29.47 10.65 -16.10
CA PHE A 545 -30.39 10.71 -17.26
C PHE A 545 -30.94 12.12 -17.54
N GLY A 546 -30.54 13.13 -16.76
CA GLY A 546 -30.93 14.53 -16.99
C GLY A 546 -30.43 15.08 -18.33
N GLY A 547 -30.89 16.29 -18.67
CA GLY A 547 -30.61 16.94 -19.95
C GLY A 547 -29.12 17.19 -20.24
N ALA A 548 -28.81 17.50 -21.50
CA ALA A 548 -27.45 17.79 -21.97
C ALA A 548 -26.92 19.17 -21.53
N ASP A 549 -27.80 20.09 -21.11
CA ASP A 549 -27.46 21.48 -20.77
C ASP A 549 -26.85 21.67 -19.37
N ARG A 550 -26.42 20.58 -18.72
CA ARG A 550 -25.84 20.63 -17.38
C ARG A 550 -24.40 21.19 -17.43
N PRO A 551 -24.04 22.22 -16.64
CA PRO A 551 -22.73 22.87 -16.72
C PRO A 551 -21.55 21.96 -16.30
N ASP A 552 -21.82 20.99 -15.45
CA ASP A 552 -20.90 20.01 -14.89
C ASP A 552 -21.14 18.60 -15.46
N GLY A 553 -21.77 18.51 -16.63
CA GLY A 553 -21.93 17.26 -17.39
C GLY A 553 -21.75 17.45 -18.89
N ARG A 554 -21.42 16.36 -19.60
CA ARG A 554 -21.44 16.28 -21.05
C ARG A 554 -22.14 15.01 -21.51
N GLY A 555 -22.90 15.12 -22.60
CA GLY A 555 -23.65 14.04 -23.20
C GLY A 555 -24.93 13.70 -22.44
N MET A 556 -25.78 12.90 -23.09
CA MET A 556 -27.02 12.37 -22.55
C MET A 556 -27.18 10.91 -23.01
N LEU A 557 -27.91 10.12 -22.23
CA LEU A 557 -28.15 8.72 -22.57
C LEU A 557 -29.46 8.65 -23.37
N ALA A 558 -29.35 8.50 -24.69
CA ALA A 558 -30.51 8.46 -25.59
C ALA A 558 -31.39 7.21 -25.38
N ASP A 559 -30.78 6.11 -24.94
CA ASP A 559 -31.45 4.86 -24.61
C ASP A 559 -31.22 4.50 -23.13
N PRO A 560 -32.03 5.02 -22.19
CA PRO A 560 -31.81 4.85 -20.75
C PRO A 560 -32.05 3.42 -20.24
N GLU A 561 -32.64 2.54 -21.06
CA GLU A 561 -32.91 1.14 -20.69
C GLU A 561 -31.66 0.26 -20.82
N LYS A 562 -30.65 0.70 -21.57
CA LYS A 562 -29.38 -0.04 -21.66
C LYS A 562 -28.67 -0.10 -20.31
N PRO A 563 -28.00 -1.22 -19.99
CA PRO A 563 -27.09 -1.31 -18.87
C PRO A 563 -26.03 -0.20 -18.90
N LEU A 564 -25.58 0.21 -17.72
CA LEU A 564 -24.54 1.21 -17.55
C LEU A 564 -23.19 0.53 -17.29
N LEU A 565 -22.22 0.79 -18.15
CA LEU A 565 -20.80 0.58 -17.88
C LEU A 565 -20.29 1.82 -17.13
N PHE A 566 -19.88 1.66 -15.88
CA PHE A 566 -19.59 2.76 -14.98
C PHE A 566 -18.11 2.82 -14.60
N THR A 567 -17.56 4.02 -14.58
CA THR A 567 -16.26 4.29 -13.96
C THR A 567 -16.28 5.57 -13.14
N MET A 568 -15.52 5.58 -12.05
CA MET A 568 -15.32 6.75 -11.21
C MET A 568 -13.86 6.82 -10.76
N ALA A 569 -13.16 7.89 -11.11
CA ALA A 569 -11.80 8.17 -10.65
C ALA A 569 -11.44 9.64 -10.88
N ARG A 570 -10.27 10.05 -10.36
CA ARG A 570 -9.64 11.31 -10.78
C ARG A 570 -9.27 11.23 -12.27
N LEU A 571 -9.32 12.37 -12.94
CA LEU A 571 -8.99 12.48 -14.35
C LEU A 571 -7.49 12.79 -14.52
N ASP A 572 -6.66 11.75 -14.43
CA ASP A 572 -5.22 11.81 -14.67
C ASP A 572 -4.78 10.75 -15.70
N LYS A 573 -3.58 10.88 -16.25
CA LYS A 573 -3.08 9.97 -17.31
C LYS A 573 -3.00 8.53 -16.83
N ILE A 574 -2.66 8.30 -15.57
CA ILE A 574 -2.47 6.96 -15.00
C ILE A 574 -3.83 6.27 -14.83
N LYS A 575 -4.87 6.99 -14.41
CA LYS A 575 -6.24 6.48 -14.28
C LYS A 575 -6.88 6.13 -15.63
N ASN A 576 -6.42 6.75 -16.71
CA ASN A 576 -6.72 6.33 -18.09
C ASN A 576 -8.22 6.28 -18.44
N LEU A 577 -9.00 7.23 -17.89
CA LEU A 577 -10.43 7.34 -18.22
C LEU A 577 -10.65 7.68 -19.71
N THR A 578 -9.76 8.49 -20.28
CA THR A 578 -9.76 8.82 -21.72
C THR A 578 -9.48 7.60 -22.59
N GLY A 579 -8.60 6.68 -22.14
CA GLY A 579 -8.37 5.40 -22.81
C GLY A 579 -9.65 4.56 -22.87
N LEU A 580 -10.37 4.42 -21.75
CA LEU A 580 -11.65 3.71 -21.74
C LEU A 580 -12.67 4.32 -22.71
N VAL A 581 -12.77 5.65 -22.78
CA VAL A 581 -13.67 6.33 -23.71
C VAL A 581 -13.27 6.06 -25.16
N ALA A 582 -11.97 6.00 -25.47
CA ALA A 582 -11.48 5.60 -26.78
C ALA A 582 -11.86 4.13 -27.11
N TRP A 583 -11.63 3.19 -26.19
CA TRP A 583 -11.98 1.77 -26.38
C TRP A 583 -13.48 1.58 -26.63
N TYR A 584 -14.31 2.31 -25.88
CA TYR A 584 -15.75 2.31 -26.07
C TYR A 584 -16.15 2.92 -27.42
N GLY A 585 -15.57 4.07 -27.78
CA GLY A 585 -15.86 4.76 -29.04
C GLY A 585 -15.52 3.95 -30.29
N GLU A 586 -14.44 3.17 -30.23
CA GLU A 586 -13.96 2.29 -31.31
C GLU A 586 -14.76 0.99 -31.45
N SER A 587 -15.38 0.50 -30.37
CA SER A 587 -16.12 -0.76 -30.36
C SER A 587 -17.62 -0.56 -30.59
N GLU A 588 -18.06 -0.66 -31.85
CA GLU A 588 -19.50 -0.65 -32.17
C GLU A 588 -20.27 -1.75 -31.42
N ARG A 589 -19.63 -2.91 -31.22
CA ARG A 589 -20.19 -4.05 -30.47
C ARG A 589 -20.45 -3.69 -29.01
N LEU A 590 -19.51 -3.01 -28.34
CA LEU A 590 -19.73 -2.57 -26.95
C LEU A 590 -20.78 -1.47 -26.86
N ARG A 591 -20.77 -0.52 -27.81
CA ARG A 591 -21.76 0.58 -27.90
C ARG A 591 -23.19 0.09 -28.11
N SER A 592 -23.39 -1.02 -28.82
CA SER A 592 -24.72 -1.60 -28.97
C SER A 592 -25.27 -2.18 -27.67
N GLN A 593 -24.39 -2.68 -26.79
CA GLN A 593 -24.73 -3.44 -25.58
C GLN A 593 -24.96 -2.56 -24.34
N ALA A 594 -24.17 -1.50 -24.14
CA ALA A 594 -24.23 -0.69 -22.92
C ALA A 594 -23.99 0.80 -23.19
N ASN A 595 -24.52 1.65 -22.31
CA ASN A 595 -24.16 3.06 -22.20
C ASN A 595 -22.91 3.22 -21.31
N LEU A 596 -22.11 4.27 -21.53
CA LEU A 596 -20.94 4.55 -20.69
C LEU A 596 -21.19 5.74 -19.77
N LEU A 597 -20.96 5.54 -18.47
CA LEU A 597 -20.98 6.57 -17.44
C LEU A 597 -19.57 6.79 -16.90
N VAL A 598 -19.07 8.02 -17.04
CA VAL A 598 -17.76 8.45 -16.53
C VAL A 598 -17.94 9.54 -15.50
N VAL A 599 -17.51 9.31 -14.26
CA VAL A 599 -17.44 10.34 -13.22
C VAL A 599 -15.97 10.65 -12.96
N GLY A 600 -15.54 11.87 -13.27
CA GLY A 600 -14.15 12.26 -13.04
C GLY A 600 -13.74 13.59 -13.66
N GLY A 601 -12.93 14.32 -12.90
CA GLY A 601 -12.38 15.63 -13.29
C GLY A 601 -13.40 16.75 -13.36
N ALA A 602 -13.02 17.86 -13.98
CA ALA A 602 -13.94 18.93 -14.38
C ALA A 602 -14.28 18.82 -15.87
N ILE A 603 -15.42 19.38 -16.30
CA ILE A 603 -15.75 19.45 -17.73
C ILE A 603 -14.94 20.56 -18.41
N ASP A 604 -14.89 21.76 -17.82
CA ASP A 604 -14.12 22.88 -18.37
C ASP A 604 -12.65 22.83 -17.92
N PRO A 605 -11.66 22.81 -18.83
CA PRO A 605 -10.25 22.83 -18.45
C PRO A 605 -9.84 24.09 -17.67
N ALA A 606 -10.55 25.20 -17.80
CA ALA A 606 -10.28 26.43 -17.05
C ALA A 606 -10.58 26.28 -15.54
N LEU A 607 -11.36 25.28 -15.13
CA LEU A 607 -11.68 25.01 -13.73
C LEU A 607 -10.62 24.15 -13.03
N SER A 608 -9.67 23.58 -13.77
CA SER A 608 -8.57 22.82 -13.19
C SER A 608 -7.30 23.66 -13.14
N SER A 609 -6.58 23.60 -12.01
CA SER A 609 -5.22 24.14 -11.90
C SER A 609 -4.14 23.11 -12.23
N ASP A 610 -4.51 21.85 -12.45
CA ASP A 610 -3.57 20.77 -12.78
C ASP A 610 -3.40 20.60 -14.29
N HIS A 611 -2.17 20.70 -14.77
CA HIS A 611 -1.88 20.61 -16.20
C HIS A 611 -2.17 19.23 -16.79
N GLU A 612 -2.01 18.16 -16.00
CA GLU A 612 -2.29 16.81 -16.47
C GLU A 612 -3.80 16.61 -16.65
N GLU A 613 -4.60 16.98 -15.66
CA GLU A 613 -6.07 16.98 -15.75
C GLU A 613 -6.56 17.87 -16.90
N GLN A 614 -6.05 19.10 -17.06
CA GLN A 614 -6.39 19.96 -18.20
C GLN A 614 -6.14 19.30 -19.55
N ALA A 615 -5.04 18.55 -19.69
CA ALA A 615 -4.73 17.84 -20.92
C ALA A 615 -5.69 16.67 -21.15
N GLN A 616 -6.04 15.92 -20.09
CA GLN A 616 -7.01 14.84 -20.16
C GLN A 616 -8.43 15.34 -20.46
N ILE A 617 -8.84 16.49 -19.93
CA ILE A 617 -10.12 17.15 -20.24
C ILE A 617 -10.22 17.44 -21.75
N ARG A 618 -9.20 18.07 -22.33
CA ARG A 618 -9.17 18.38 -23.77
C ARG A 618 -9.24 17.11 -24.61
N LEU A 619 -8.51 16.07 -24.21
CA LEU A 619 -8.55 14.78 -24.89
C LEU A 619 -9.94 14.14 -24.78
N MET A 620 -10.59 14.22 -23.62
CA MET A 620 -11.96 13.72 -23.44
C MET A 620 -12.93 14.41 -24.41
N HIS A 621 -12.84 15.73 -24.55
CA HIS A 621 -13.68 16.46 -25.51
C HIS A 621 -13.44 16.03 -26.96
N ASP A 622 -12.17 15.91 -27.37
CA ASP A 622 -11.80 15.45 -28.71
C ASP A 622 -12.32 14.01 -29.00
N LEU A 623 -12.26 13.11 -28.02
CA LEU A 623 -12.80 11.76 -28.17
C LEU A 623 -14.32 11.74 -28.34
N PHE A 624 -15.05 12.56 -27.56
CA PHE A 624 -16.49 12.69 -27.73
C PHE A 624 -16.86 13.17 -29.14
N ASP A 625 -16.16 14.20 -29.63
CA ASP A 625 -16.39 14.78 -30.96
C ASP A 625 -16.02 13.78 -32.07
N ARG A 626 -14.88 13.09 -31.92
CA ARG A 626 -14.37 12.13 -32.90
C ARG A 626 -15.28 10.92 -33.11
N TYR A 627 -15.80 10.34 -32.02
CA TYR A 627 -16.60 9.11 -32.07
C TYR A 627 -18.12 9.35 -31.99
N GLY A 628 -18.56 10.61 -31.88
CA GLY A 628 -19.97 11.00 -31.81
C GLY A 628 -20.67 10.42 -30.58
N LEU A 629 -20.14 10.71 -29.39
CA LEU A 629 -20.49 10.00 -28.15
C LEU A 629 -21.59 10.65 -27.31
N ASP A 630 -22.02 11.87 -27.65
CA ASP A 630 -22.96 12.67 -26.83
C ASP A 630 -24.34 12.03 -26.59
N ASN A 631 -24.71 10.95 -27.30
CA ASN A 631 -25.97 10.22 -27.11
C ASN A 631 -25.82 8.86 -26.39
N GLN A 632 -24.61 8.45 -26.04
CA GLN A 632 -24.28 7.12 -25.50
C GLN A 632 -23.36 7.18 -24.27
N VAL A 633 -22.67 8.30 -24.09
CA VAL A 633 -21.74 8.53 -22.99
C VAL A 633 -22.21 9.72 -22.16
N ARG A 634 -22.29 9.51 -20.85
CA ARG A 634 -22.54 10.55 -19.85
C ARG A 634 -21.25 10.78 -19.07
N TRP A 635 -20.62 11.94 -19.25
CA TRP A 635 -19.46 12.36 -18.48
C TRP A 635 -19.88 13.41 -17.45
N LEU A 636 -19.62 13.14 -16.17
CA LEU A 636 -19.94 14.02 -15.06
C LEU A 636 -18.67 14.52 -14.38
N GLY A 637 -18.53 15.84 -14.32
CA GLY A 637 -17.42 16.54 -13.65
C GLY A 637 -17.75 16.88 -12.20
N VAL A 638 -18.40 15.96 -11.48
CA VAL A 638 -18.96 16.20 -10.15
C VAL A 638 -18.12 15.53 -9.06
N ARG A 639 -18.10 16.15 -7.88
CA ARG A 639 -17.59 15.53 -6.65
C ARG A 639 -18.76 14.90 -5.91
N LEU A 640 -18.74 13.58 -5.80
CA LEU A 640 -19.81 12.84 -5.12
C LEU A 640 -19.50 12.70 -3.64
N GLU A 641 -20.49 13.00 -2.80
CA GLU A 641 -20.43 12.61 -1.38
C GLU A 641 -20.50 11.09 -1.22
N LYS A 642 -19.89 10.56 -0.15
CA LYS A 642 -19.78 9.10 0.09
C LYS A 642 -21.12 8.37 0.00
N ASN A 643 -22.18 8.88 0.63
CA ASN A 643 -23.50 8.23 0.62
C ASN A 643 -24.12 8.22 -0.77
N LEU A 644 -23.96 9.31 -1.52
CA LEU A 644 -24.42 9.43 -2.90
C LEU A 644 -23.65 8.47 -3.82
N SER A 645 -22.31 8.38 -3.69
CA SER A 645 -21.51 7.43 -4.47
C SER A 645 -21.87 5.98 -4.17
N GLY A 646 -22.06 5.63 -2.88
CA GLY A 646 -22.53 4.31 -2.48
C GLY A 646 -23.88 3.95 -3.10
N GLU A 647 -24.83 4.89 -3.10
CA GLU A 647 -26.14 4.65 -3.70
C GLU A 647 -26.08 4.59 -5.23
N ILE A 648 -25.21 5.36 -5.89
CA ILE A 648 -24.98 5.26 -7.35
C ILE A 648 -24.51 3.86 -7.74
N TYR A 649 -23.55 3.27 -7.01
CA TYR A 649 -23.11 1.90 -7.28
C TYR A 649 -24.27 0.90 -7.24
N ARG A 650 -25.16 1.01 -6.24
CA ARG A 650 -26.33 0.15 -6.08
C ARG A 650 -27.41 0.43 -7.14
N TYR A 651 -27.64 1.69 -7.47
CA TYR A 651 -28.60 2.11 -8.49
C TYR A 651 -28.22 1.60 -9.90
N ILE A 652 -26.92 1.49 -10.16
CA ILE A 652 -26.38 0.87 -11.38
C ILE A 652 -26.50 -0.66 -11.33
N ALA A 653 -26.27 -1.27 -10.17
CA ALA A 653 -26.47 -2.70 -9.95
C ALA A 653 -27.93 -3.14 -10.17
N ASP A 654 -28.91 -2.32 -9.75
CA ASP A 654 -30.34 -2.56 -10.02
C ASP A 654 -30.63 -2.70 -11.53
N ARG A 655 -29.87 -2.00 -12.37
CA ARG A 655 -29.96 -2.00 -13.84
C ARG A 655 -29.02 -2.98 -14.53
N ARG A 656 -28.46 -3.95 -13.79
CA ARG A 656 -27.53 -4.95 -14.32
C ARG A 656 -26.31 -4.34 -15.03
N GLY A 657 -25.86 -3.17 -14.57
CA GLY A 657 -24.64 -2.54 -15.07
C GLY A 657 -23.35 -3.26 -14.66
N ALA A 658 -22.21 -2.63 -14.93
CA ALA A 658 -20.89 -3.11 -14.49
C ALA A 658 -19.95 -1.94 -14.16
N PHE A 659 -18.92 -2.19 -13.37
CA PHE A 659 -17.85 -1.22 -13.08
C PHE A 659 -16.60 -1.53 -13.90
N VAL A 660 -15.92 -0.49 -14.38
CA VAL A 660 -14.62 -0.62 -15.08
C VAL A 660 -13.56 0.31 -14.49
N GLN A 661 -12.39 -0.26 -14.23
CA GLN A 661 -11.20 0.41 -13.75
C GLN A 661 -10.09 0.25 -14.80
N PRO A 662 -9.83 1.26 -15.67
CA PRO A 662 -8.98 1.13 -16.85
C PRO A 662 -7.52 1.60 -16.67
N ALA A 663 -7.05 1.81 -15.43
CA ALA A 663 -5.74 2.44 -15.19
C ALA A 663 -4.57 1.67 -15.81
N PHE A 664 -3.56 2.39 -16.28
CA PHE A 664 -2.28 1.79 -16.65
C PHE A 664 -1.62 1.07 -15.47
N PHE A 665 -1.81 1.61 -14.26
CA PHE A 665 -1.41 0.98 -13.01
C PHE A 665 -2.32 1.45 -11.88
N GLU A 666 -2.83 0.52 -11.07
CA GLU A 666 -3.62 0.83 -9.89
C GLU A 666 -2.95 0.23 -8.65
N ALA A 667 -2.44 1.06 -7.74
CA ALA A 667 -1.67 0.58 -6.58
C ALA A 667 -2.48 -0.40 -5.71
N PHE A 668 -3.76 -0.08 -5.48
CA PHE A 668 -4.69 -0.95 -4.78
C PHE A 668 -6.06 -1.03 -5.47
N GLY A 669 -6.77 0.11 -5.56
CA GLY A 669 -8.11 0.18 -6.17
C GLY A 669 -9.24 0.10 -5.16
N LEU A 670 -9.39 1.11 -4.28
CA LEU A 670 -10.54 1.18 -3.37
C LEU A 670 -11.88 1.13 -4.13
N THR A 671 -11.97 1.83 -5.26
CA THR A 671 -13.18 1.84 -6.10
C THR A 671 -13.57 0.46 -6.63
N VAL A 672 -12.61 -0.46 -6.78
CA VAL A 672 -12.86 -1.87 -7.14
C VAL A 672 -13.52 -2.61 -5.98
N ILE A 673 -13.10 -2.37 -4.74
CA ILE A 673 -13.72 -2.98 -3.56
C ILE A 673 -15.07 -2.34 -3.27
N GLU A 674 -15.21 -1.03 -3.43
CA GLU A 674 -16.47 -0.30 -3.28
C GLU A 674 -17.53 -0.81 -4.29
N SER A 675 -17.16 -1.01 -5.55
CA SER A 675 -18.05 -1.60 -6.56
C SER A 675 -18.42 -3.03 -6.23
N MET A 676 -17.44 -3.87 -5.88
CA MET A 676 -17.65 -5.28 -5.53
C MET A 676 -18.50 -5.45 -4.26
N ALA A 677 -18.28 -4.62 -3.23
CA ALA A 677 -19.07 -4.61 -1.99
C ALA A 677 -20.53 -4.25 -2.25
N SER A 678 -20.77 -3.36 -3.22
CA SER A 678 -22.10 -2.95 -3.65
C SER A 678 -22.80 -3.99 -4.54
N GLY A 679 -22.07 -5.03 -4.98
CA GLY A 679 -22.59 -6.09 -5.83
C GLY A 679 -22.49 -5.81 -7.33
N LEU A 680 -21.62 -4.90 -7.77
CA LEU A 680 -21.46 -4.58 -9.18
C LEU A 680 -20.35 -5.44 -9.81
N PRO A 681 -20.63 -6.27 -10.84
CA PRO A 681 -19.58 -6.97 -11.59
C PRO A 681 -18.52 -6.00 -12.08
N THR A 682 -17.25 -6.35 -11.88
CA THR A 682 -16.14 -5.39 -12.02
C THR A 682 -15.08 -5.89 -12.98
N PHE A 683 -14.68 -5.01 -13.91
CA PHE A 683 -13.53 -5.15 -14.80
C PHE A 683 -12.42 -4.25 -14.27
N ALA A 684 -11.23 -4.77 -14.00
CA ALA A 684 -10.14 -3.95 -13.52
C ALA A 684 -8.80 -4.29 -14.17
N THR A 685 -7.91 -3.30 -14.21
CA THR A 685 -6.56 -3.47 -14.75
C THR A 685 -5.85 -4.66 -14.11
N ARG A 686 -5.13 -5.43 -14.93
CA ARG A 686 -4.25 -6.51 -14.46
C ARG A 686 -2.94 -6.00 -13.84
N TYR A 687 -2.69 -4.69 -13.87
CA TYR A 687 -1.46 -4.07 -13.37
C TYR A 687 -1.67 -3.41 -12.01
N GLY A 688 -1.14 -4.04 -10.96
CA GLY A 688 -1.21 -3.53 -9.59
C GLY A 688 -2.20 -4.31 -8.72
N GLY A 689 -2.76 -3.66 -7.70
CA GLY A 689 -3.57 -4.30 -6.67
C GLY A 689 -4.82 -5.05 -7.17
N PRO A 690 -5.55 -4.60 -8.21
CA PRO A 690 -6.74 -5.30 -8.68
C PRO A 690 -6.49 -6.73 -9.19
N LEU A 691 -5.24 -7.03 -9.59
CA LEU A 691 -4.82 -8.39 -9.96
C LEU A 691 -5.04 -9.40 -8.82
N GLU A 692 -4.85 -8.97 -7.57
CA GLU A 692 -5.05 -9.80 -6.38
C GLU A 692 -6.48 -9.70 -5.84
N ILE A 693 -7.15 -8.55 -6.01
CA ILE A 693 -8.52 -8.34 -5.54
C ILE A 693 -9.48 -9.27 -6.28
N ILE A 694 -9.42 -9.28 -7.61
CA ILE A 694 -10.33 -10.02 -8.48
C ILE A 694 -9.80 -11.42 -8.75
N GLU A 695 -10.68 -12.42 -8.60
CA GLU A 695 -10.51 -13.75 -9.18
C GLU A 695 -11.21 -13.77 -10.54
N ASN A 696 -10.42 -13.78 -11.62
CA ASN A 696 -10.90 -13.64 -12.99
C ASN A 696 -11.97 -14.68 -13.35
N GLY A 697 -13.12 -14.22 -13.83
CA GLY A 697 -14.29 -15.04 -14.17
C GLY A 697 -15.13 -15.52 -12.97
N VAL A 698 -14.73 -15.19 -11.73
CA VAL A 698 -15.44 -15.60 -10.50
C VAL A 698 -15.99 -14.40 -9.74
N SER A 699 -15.15 -13.39 -9.49
CA SER A 699 -15.52 -12.18 -8.74
C SER A 699 -15.37 -10.89 -9.57
N GLY A 700 -15.09 -11.03 -10.87
CA GLY A 700 -14.84 -9.95 -11.81
C GLY A 700 -13.91 -10.40 -12.94
N PHE A 701 -13.39 -9.46 -13.72
CA PHE A 701 -12.46 -9.72 -14.83
C PHE A 701 -11.23 -8.82 -14.79
N HIS A 702 -10.12 -9.36 -15.27
CA HIS A 702 -8.90 -8.59 -15.53
C HIS A 702 -8.88 -8.08 -16.97
N ILE A 703 -8.55 -6.80 -17.15
CA ILE A 703 -8.32 -6.17 -18.45
C ILE A 703 -6.88 -5.64 -18.55
N ASP A 704 -6.36 -5.62 -19.77
CA ASP A 704 -5.02 -5.08 -20.05
C ASP A 704 -5.15 -3.69 -20.71
N PRO A 705 -4.79 -2.60 -20.01
CA PRO A 705 -4.91 -1.24 -20.53
C PRO A 705 -4.03 -0.95 -21.76
N ASN A 706 -3.04 -1.80 -22.08
CA ASN A 706 -2.23 -1.68 -23.29
C ASN A 706 -2.91 -2.32 -24.50
N HIS A 707 -4.00 -3.07 -24.31
CA HIS A 707 -4.75 -3.79 -25.33
C HIS A 707 -6.24 -3.43 -25.26
N GLY A 708 -6.54 -2.15 -25.48
CA GLY A 708 -7.88 -1.57 -25.33
C GLY A 708 -8.98 -2.25 -26.15
N GLU A 709 -8.68 -2.65 -27.39
CA GLU A 709 -9.60 -3.42 -28.23
C GLU A 709 -10.03 -4.73 -27.55
N ARG A 710 -9.06 -5.50 -27.04
CA ARG A 710 -9.34 -6.75 -26.32
C ARG A 710 -10.09 -6.50 -25.01
N ALA A 711 -9.80 -5.40 -24.32
CA ALA A 711 -10.56 -5.01 -23.13
C ALA A 711 -12.03 -4.73 -23.46
N ALA A 712 -12.31 -4.00 -24.54
CA ALA A 712 -13.67 -3.73 -25.00
C ALA A 712 -14.40 -5.00 -25.45
N GLU A 713 -13.72 -5.94 -26.10
CA GLU A 713 -14.29 -7.25 -26.47
C GLU A 713 -14.75 -8.03 -25.23
N ILE A 714 -13.91 -8.11 -24.19
CA ILE A 714 -14.24 -8.83 -22.94
C ILE A 714 -15.49 -8.22 -22.28
N ILE A 715 -15.60 -6.89 -22.27
CA ILE A 715 -16.76 -6.21 -21.69
C ILE A 715 -18.02 -6.44 -22.52
N ALA A 716 -17.91 -6.41 -23.85
CA ALA A 716 -19.04 -6.69 -24.75
C ALA A 716 -19.52 -8.14 -24.61
N GLU A 717 -18.60 -9.12 -24.56
CA GLU A 717 -18.90 -10.54 -24.33
C GLU A 717 -19.67 -10.75 -23.03
N PHE A 718 -19.31 -10.03 -21.96
CA PHE A 718 -20.03 -10.09 -20.69
C PHE A 718 -21.48 -9.62 -20.81
N PHE A 719 -21.72 -8.44 -21.40
CA PHE A 719 -23.08 -7.92 -21.53
C PHE A 719 -23.95 -8.81 -22.42
N GLU A 720 -23.41 -9.31 -23.53
CA GLU A 720 -24.10 -10.27 -24.39
C GLU A 720 -24.44 -11.56 -23.63
N GLN A 721 -23.54 -12.06 -22.79
CA GLN A 721 -23.81 -13.23 -21.97
C GLN A 721 -24.91 -12.94 -20.95
N CYS A 722 -24.91 -11.76 -20.31
CA CYS A 722 -25.97 -11.32 -19.40
C CYS A 722 -27.34 -11.18 -20.08
N GLU A 723 -27.40 -10.78 -21.35
CA GLU A 723 -28.65 -10.77 -22.14
C GLU A 723 -29.21 -12.19 -22.34
N THR A 724 -28.33 -13.19 -22.49
CA THR A 724 -28.74 -14.59 -22.71
C THR A 724 -29.01 -15.37 -21.42
N ASP A 725 -28.34 -15.03 -20.33
CA ASP A 725 -28.42 -15.70 -19.03
C ASP A 725 -28.34 -14.68 -17.89
N GLU A 726 -29.49 -14.29 -17.36
CA GLU A 726 -29.58 -13.35 -16.23
C GLU A 726 -28.84 -13.88 -14.98
N ALA A 727 -28.78 -15.20 -14.79
CA ALA A 727 -28.09 -15.80 -13.64
C ALA A 727 -26.57 -15.55 -13.69
N TYR A 728 -26.02 -15.32 -14.87
CA TYR A 728 -24.60 -15.02 -15.05
C TYR A 728 -24.19 -13.73 -14.34
N TRP A 729 -24.99 -12.66 -14.48
CA TRP A 729 -24.74 -11.39 -13.79
C TRP A 729 -24.78 -11.56 -12.27
N HIS A 730 -25.79 -12.27 -11.76
CA HIS A 730 -25.97 -12.52 -10.33
C HIS A 730 -24.85 -13.38 -9.74
N ALA A 731 -24.36 -14.38 -10.48
CA ALA A 731 -23.24 -15.22 -10.04
C ALA A 731 -21.96 -14.38 -9.83
N LEU A 732 -21.64 -13.51 -10.78
CA LEU A 732 -20.48 -12.60 -10.67
C LEU A 732 -20.67 -11.56 -9.56
N SER A 733 -21.87 -10.99 -9.44
CA SER A 733 -22.22 -10.07 -8.36
C SER A 733 -22.04 -10.71 -6.97
N GLN A 734 -22.56 -11.92 -6.78
CA GLN A 734 -22.40 -12.66 -5.53
C GLN A 734 -20.94 -13.05 -5.28
N GLY A 735 -20.21 -13.44 -6.34
CA GLY A 735 -18.78 -13.72 -6.27
C GLY A 735 -17.97 -12.52 -5.80
N ALA A 736 -18.30 -11.32 -6.31
CA ALA A 736 -17.70 -10.06 -5.90
C ALA A 736 -17.96 -9.73 -4.41
N ILE A 737 -19.21 -9.83 -3.96
CA ILE A 737 -19.60 -9.59 -2.55
C ILE A 737 -18.87 -10.57 -1.61
N ASN A 738 -18.90 -11.86 -1.94
CA ASN A 738 -18.25 -12.91 -1.14
C ASN A 738 -16.74 -12.66 -1.05
N ARG A 739 -16.11 -12.22 -2.14
CA ARG A 739 -14.69 -11.89 -2.18
C ARG A 739 -14.35 -10.75 -1.22
N VAL A 740 -15.14 -9.68 -1.20
CA VAL A 740 -14.96 -8.55 -0.28
C VAL A 740 -15.13 -8.98 1.17
N GLN A 741 -16.24 -9.61 1.52
CA GLN A 741 -16.52 -10.05 2.90
C GLN A 741 -15.44 -11.01 3.43
N ALA A 742 -14.90 -11.88 2.58
CA ALA A 742 -13.89 -12.84 2.98
C ALA A 742 -12.48 -12.26 3.14
N LYS A 743 -12.17 -11.09 2.56
CA LYS A 743 -10.79 -10.57 2.50
C LYS A 743 -10.61 -9.09 2.82
N TYR A 744 -11.51 -8.23 2.37
CA TYR A 744 -11.33 -6.78 2.31
C TYR A 744 -12.32 -6.06 3.23
N THR A 745 -12.12 -6.20 4.55
CA THR A 745 -12.98 -5.53 5.56
C THR A 745 -12.14 -4.82 6.62
N TRP A 746 -12.62 -3.66 7.07
CA TRP A 746 -11.92 -2.85 8.07
C TRP A 746 -11.84 -3.53 9.45
N ALA A 747 -12.82 -4.37 9.80
CA ALA A 747 -12.78 -5.14 11.04
C ALA A 747 -11.57 -6.10 11.08
N ARG A 748 -11.29 -6.79 9.98
CA ARG A 748 -10.13 -7.69 9.85
C ARG A 748 -8.83 -6.90 9.81
N TYR A 749 -8.83 -5.77 9.12
CA TYR A 749 -7.71 -4.84 9.09
C TYR A 749 -7.30 -4.41 10.50
N ALA A 750 -8.24 -3.85 11.27
CA ALA A 750 -7.99 -3.33 12.61
C ALA A 750 -7.52 -4.43 13.56
N ASN A 751 -8.16 -5.60 13.53
CA ASN A 751 -7.73 -6.76 14.32
C ASN A 751 -6.28 -7.15 14.02
N ARG A 752 -5.91 -7.22 12.73
CA ARG A 752 -4.57 -7.62 12.34
C ARG A 752 -3.54 -6.55 12.70
N LEU A 753 -3.79 -5.28 12.41
CA LEU A 753 -2.86 -4.19 12.74
C LEU A 753 -2.58 -4.09 14.25
N VAL A 754 -3.59 -4.19 15.11
CA VAL A 754 -3.36 -4.17 16.58
C VAL A 754 -2.56 -5.40 17.02
N SER A 755 -2.84 -6.59 16.48
CA SER A 755 -2.06 -7.80 16.78
C SER A 755 -0.60 -7.69 16.33
N LEU A 756 -0.35 -7.18 15.11
CA LEU A 756 1.00 -6.93 14.61
C LEU A 756 1.74 -5.96 15.54
N SER A 757 1.08 -4.87 15.94
CA SER A 757 1.68 -3.83 16.80
C SER A 757 2.15 -4.40 18.14
N CYS A 758 1.37 -5.29 18.77
CA CYS A 758 1.79 -5.97 20.00
C CYS A 758 3.00 -6.90 19.75
N ILE A 759 2.96 -7.70 18.69
CA ILE A 759 4.01 -8.68 18.37
C ILE A 759 5.33 -8.01 17.98
N TYR A 760 5.29 -6.98 17.13
CA TYR A 760 6.49 -6.22 16.79
C TYR A 760 7.01 -5.40 17.96
N GLY A 761 6.14 -4.92 18.85
CA GLY A 761 6.55 -4.30 20.11
C GLY A 761 7.36 -5.25 20.98
N PHE A 762 6.93 -6.52 21.09
CA PHE A 762 7.71 -7.56 21.76
C PHE A 762 9.04 -7.85 21.04
N TRP A 763 9.02 -7.97 19.70
CA TRP A 763 10.25 -8.21 18.93
C TRP A 763 11.26 -7.08 19.04
N LYS A 764 10.80 -5.84 19.03
CA LYS A 764 11.63 -4.64 19.26
C LYS A 764 12.29 -4.71 20.63
N PHE A 765 11.53 -5.09 21.67
CA PHE A 765 12.08 -5.32 23.01
C PHE A 765 13.14 -6.45 23.01
N ALA A 766 12.88 -7.55 22.31
CA ALA A 766 13.75 -8.73 22.28
C ALA A 766 15.05 -8.56 21.46
N THR A 767 15.05 -7.71 20.41
CA THR A 767 16.13 -7.62 19.41
C THR A 767 16.83 -6.27 19.35
N ASN A 768 16.57 -5.37 20.29
CA ASN A 768 17.03 -3.98 20.27
C ASN A 768 18.56 -3.80 20.07
N LEU A 769 19.37 -4.76 20.52
CA LEU A 769 20.83 -4.73 20.36
C LEU A 769 21.28 -4.99 18.91
N GLU A 770 20.53 -5.77 18.13
CA GLU A 770 20.91 -6.22 16.79
C GLU A 770 20.67 -5.16 15.70
N ARG A 771 19.86 -4.12 15.97
CA ARG A 771 19.49 -3.07 14.99
C ARG A 771 20.26 -1.75 15.10
N GLN A 772 21.22 -1.64 16.02
CA GLN A 772 21.93 -0.37 16.26
C GLN A 772 22.78 0.07 15.06
N GLU A 773 23.42 -0.87 14.37
CA GLU A 773 24.29 -0.57 13.21
C GLU A 773 23.47 0.04 12.07
N THR A 774 22.34 -0.57 11.72
CA THR A 774 21.39 -0.04 10.74
C THR A 774 20.89 1.34 11.15
N GLY A 775 20.54 1.54 12.43
CA GLY A 775 20.10 2.83 12.96
C GLY A 775 21.11 3.95 12.70
N ARG A 776 22.41 3.71 13.00
CA ARG A 776 23.48 4.69 12.76
C ARG A 776 23.73 4.95 11.28
N TYR A 777 23.64 3.92 10.44
CA TYR A 777 23.76 4.08 8.99
C TYR A 777 22.65 4.96 8.43
N LEU A 778 21.40 4.74 8.85
CA LEU A 778 20.25 5.55 8.44
C LEU A 778 20.32 6.98 8.97
N GLU A 779 20.80 7.20 10.20
CA GLU A 779 21.06 8.54 10.74
C GLU A 779 22.08 9.29 9.88
N MET A 780 23.16 8.64 9.48
CA MET A 780 24.17 9.22 8.60
C MET A 780 23.57 9.54 7.22
N PHE A 781 22.80 8.62 6.65
CA PHE A 781 22.15 8.80 5.35
C PHE A 781 21.14 9.95 5.38
N TYR A 782 20.35 10.07 6.45
CA TYR A 782 19.46 11.20 6.68
C TYR A 782 20.22 12.53 6.75
N ASN A 783 21.25 12.63 7.60
CA ASN A 783 21.95 13.88 7.85
C ASN A 783 22.82 14.35 6.67
N LEU A 784 23.45 13.40 5.96
CA LEU A 784 24.43 13.73 4.92
C LEU A 784 23.85 13.71 3.51
N GLN A 785 22.73 13.01 3.27
CA GLN A 785 22.06 12.98 1.96
C GLN A 785 20.72 13.72 2.03
N PHE A 786 19.72 13.16 2.72
CA PHE A 786 18.36 13.73 2.71
C PHE A 786 18.33 15.21 3.11
N LYS A 787 18.90 15.54 4.27
CA LYS A 787 18.88 16.90 4.83
C LYS A 787 19.55 17.92 3.91
N ARG A 788 20.62 17.53 3.22
CA ARG A 788 21.30 18.40 2.25
C ARG A 788 20.45 18.64 1.02
N GLN A 789 19.82 17.59 0.48
CA GLN A 789 18.92 17.72 -0.68
C GLN A 789 17.72 18.60 -0.34
N ALA A 790 17.05 18.33 0.79
CA ALA A 790 15.92 19.13 1.23
C ALA A 790 16.29 20.62 1.40
N ALA A 791 17.50 20.92 1.91
CA ALA A 791 17.94 22.31 2.04
C ALA A 791 18.10 23.05 0.70
N THR A 792 18.29 22.35 -0.43
CA THR A 792 18.45 22.99 -1.75
C THR A 792 17.15 23.60 -2.28
N LEU A 793 15.99 23.12 -1.83
CA LEU A 793 14.68 23.65 -2.21
C LEU A 793 14.39 24.99 -1.51
N GLY A 794 15.11 25.26 -0.42
CA GLY A 794 14.89 26.42 0.43
C GLY A 794 13.65 26.29 1.31
N VAL A 795 13.59 27.13 2.34
CA VAL A 795 12.38 27.39 3.11
C VAL A 795 12.06 28.86 2.85
N PRO A 796 10.88 29.21 2.30
CA PRO A 796 10.50 30.59 2.00
C PRO A 796 10.60 31.53 3.21
#